data_AF-A0A5B1CFC8-F1
#
_entry.id   AF-A0A5B1CFC8-F1
#
_cell.length_a   1.000
_cell.length_b   1.000
_cell.length_c   1.000
_cell.angle_alpha   90.00
_cell.angle_beta   90.00
_cell.angle_gamma   90.00
#
_symmetry.space_group_name_H-M   'P 1'
#
loop_
_entity.id
_entity.type
_entity.pdbx_description
1 polymer ?
#
loop_
_entity_poly.entity_id
_entity_poly.type
_entity_poly.pdbx_seq_one_letter_code
_entity_poly.pdbx_strand_id
1 'polypeptide(L)'
;MKGNDQRHLEILTNMNFLRLIVVGVLCFAANELQAYQVWTSTCKTPATVLNELGAWDRTAALLQGLNTNFATEGYYPGHQPGGELWPKIVGQFPVAKQNCFQPFTRNLWDNRWGPEGRGLTLDDAMPQYLQRSKDWGFNYRYIMLYDVRIGGRGQPIYYWEQDDVTEVRKWLDNNGYEHVGLMWNARQFSKRDREFSANPGIASVLLEAHFSHWETNVGDRRALLQWLTSDPSVSSKDIVFQLHGLGKRDIDEYSGIRRFVRSISAEILGSTEFVRSDRCILLPMTYPAFTKYWAFLPEHTPAGDEYGRSMTGLLLSLIEQEDRFTGTARGGLISAGDCSSYQRTTGLRDAKANGSLGKCPAVLGDKNIWRTGKHWLSTAGLAKSSTLKFHGDTLVVQSGGVLAQGSDSATFLMNNLVLDGGRISHHLSGSTTIDLQNKTFHLNSGSVISGGQKSNQDLRIRNANLVGDGTIQIAARAAGQSKVEFDSTVNTNGFRGTFAVRSNGILDLPPVSLASFGLNLSGSGRYRLDDEISVASLVINGAESPAGTYAYRDFARQHQTHLIDDGGRIHVRSDRRAIQPGKLVANSNWAWSLPSYQDQDDHVWGVDHNRLGVSSRPLAADPFEGRELVVQSDGEISSDVANAILNTRNLTLDGGTISNRKVAWFRVDLRGHEFKLNGGQLFADSGGHPSDLIFTQGRLTGSGNVEIAGSHPNPSAKVVFESSIDTAGFSGTFSVTDHAVLSLPTVTNASFALELIGSGKLQFDSTVMVQKLVIGGQSLAPGVYYYDDFTADQRASLIGDNGCLVVAGGKSTHAFGDGDLDSTETWGGKTPRPTRDRQRWRSLSFRLTTGGGGHAKRAFHGQTLQVDRGGEMSPSAGGQVLQMNNLVMDGGSITNSRVATFTIDLSGNEMELNAGRLIAGATKPGRHLSFQNGVLGGSGTIGVRALGPLSSEVQFQETIKTNRFTGVFEVTDHGQLSLPPIVQASFGVRLSGTGKYKNENNVALKSLVIDGAKIPAGVYTYNDFTPKQQQFLVSSKGVISVTR
;
A
#
# COMPACT_ATOMS: atom_id res chain seq x y z
N MET A 1 -51.67 -29.60 59.71
CA MET A 1 -51.24 -29.16 58.36
C MET A 1 -51.48 -27.65 58.18
N LYS A 2 -50.79 -26.77 58.92
CA LYS A 2 -50.81 -25.30 58.69
C LYS A 2 -49.48 -24.58 58.99
N GLY A 3 -48.44 -25.29 59.44
CA GLY A 3 -47.18 -24.66 59.86
C GLY A 3 -46.06 -24.63 58.81
N ASN A 4 -46.11 -25.47 57.77
CA ASN A 4 -45.03 -25.55 56.77
C ASN A 4 -45.19 -24.58 55.60
N ASP A 5 -46.43 -24.20 55.25
CA ASP A 5 -46.65 -23.30 54.11
C ASP A 5 -46.28 -21.85 54.43
N GLN A 6 -46.42 -21.42 55.70
CA GLN A 6 -46.06 -20.06 56.11
C GLN A 6 -44.54 -19.82 56.10
N ARG A 7 -43.74 -20.81 56.50
CA ARG A 7 -42.27 -20.74 56.41
C ARG A 7 -41.77 -20.76 54.96
N HIS A 8 -42.42 -21.52 54.08
CA HIS A 8 -42.07 -21.52 52.66
C HIS A 8 -42.38 -20.17 51.99
N LEU A 9 -43.49 -19.52 52.36
CA LEU A 9 -43.86 -18.21 51.83
C LEU A 9 -42.91 -17.10 52.32
N GLU A 10 -42.51 -17.10 53.60
CA GLU A 10 -41.53 -16.12 54.12
C GLU A 10 -40.14 -16.28 53.50
N ILE A 11 -39.67 -17.52 53.26
CA ILE A 11 -38.39 -17.78 52.61
C ILE A 11 -38.41 -17.33 51.14
N LEU A 12 -39.50 -17.59 50.41
CA LEU A 12 -39.66 -17.14 49.03
C LEU A 12 -39.75 -15.62 48.91
N THR A 13 -40.44 -14.96 49.85
CA THR A 13 -40.57 -13.50 49.85
C THR A 13 -39.24 -12.82 50.18
N ASN A 14 -38.47 -13.35 51.14
CA ASN A 14 -37.14 -12.85 51.48
C ASN A 14 -36.10 -13.13 50.38
N MET A 15 -36.17 -14.28 49.69
CA MET A 15 -35.29 -14.56 48.55
C MET A 15 -35.60 -13.68 47.32
N ASN A 16 -36.88 -13.36 47.08
CA ASN A 16 -37.25 -12.44 46.00
C ASN A 16 -36.86 -10.99 46.33
N PHE A 17 -36.96 -10.57 47.59
CA PHE A 17 -36.48 -9.25 48.03
C PHE A 17 -34.96 -9.14 47.96
N LEU A 18 -34.23 -10.19 48.36
CA LEU A 18 -32.76 -10.25 48.22
C LEU A 18 -32.33 -10.27 46.75
N ARG A 19 -33.05 -10.98 45.88
CA ARG A 19 -32.82 -10.94 44.43
C ARG A 19 -33.11 -9.56 43.83
N LEU A 20 -34.17 -8.88 44.29
CA LEU A 20 -34.47 -7.53 43.84
C LEU A 20 -33.39 -6.52 44.27
N ILE A 21 -32.86 -6.66 45.48
CA ILE A 21 -31.75 -5.83 45.98
C ILE A 21 -30.45 -6.18 45.25
N VAL A 22 -30.13 -7.45 45.01
CA VAL A 22 -28.91 -7.85 44.30
C VAL A 22 -28.97 -7.45 42.83
N VAL A 23 -30.11 -7.60 42.16
CA VAL A 23 -30.32 -7.09 40.79
C VAL A 23 -30.31 -5.57 40.78
N GLY A 24 -30.92 -4.90 41.78
CA GLY A 24 -30.86 -3.45 41.94
C GLY A 24 -29.43 -2.95 42.13
N VAL A 25 -28.62 -3.57 42.99
CA VAL A 25 -27.22 -3.22 43.25
C VAL A 25 -26.32 -3.57 42.05
N LEU A 26 -26.60 -4.66 41.32
CA LEU A 26 -25.89 -5.00 40.07
C LEU A 26 -26.27 -4.06 38.92
N CYS A 27 -27.51 -3.61 38.82
CA CYS A 27 -27.94 -2.59 37.84
C CYS A 27 -27.42 -1.20 38.20
N PHE A 28 -27.32 -0.84 39.49
CA PHE A 28 -26.67 0.39 39.94
C PHE A 28 -25.13 0.35 39.79
N ALA A 29 -24.50 -0.82 39.88
CA ALA A 29 -23.07 -1.00 39.62
C ALA A 29 -22.71 -1.10 38.13
N ALA A 30 -23.68 -1.38 37.25
CA ALA A 30 -23.51 -1.43 35.79
C ALA A 30 -23.72 -0.07 35.10
N ASN A 31 -24.28 0.93 35.80
CA ASN A 31 -24.09 2.33 35.43
C ASN A 31 -22.66 2.72 35.84
N GLU A 32 -21.66 2.17 35.16
CA GLU A 32 -20.35 2.81 35.13
C GLU A 32 -20.61 4.26 34.73
N LEU A 33 -20.30 5.21 35.62
CA LEU A 33 -20.28 6.64 35.31
C LEU A 33 -19.49 6.78 34.00
N GLN A 34 -20.19 6.94 32.88
CA GLN A 34 -19.56 7.24 31.61
C GLN A 34 -18.90 8.59 31.80
N ALA A 35 -17.58 8.60 31.71
CA ALA A 35 -16.82 9.83 31.73
C ALA A 35 -17.05 10.61 30.42
N TYR A 36 -16.34 11.74 30.27
CA TYR A 36 -16.49 12.61 29.11
C TYR A 36 -16.45 11.84 27.79
N GLN A 37 -17.16 12.37 26.81
CA GLN A 37 -17.16 11.80 25.48
C GLN A 37 -16.07 12.40 24.60
N VAL A 38 -15.52 11.61 23.67
CA VAL A 38 -14.60 12.10 22.63
C VAL A 38 -15.25 12.01 21.26
N TRP A 39 -15.40 13.17 20.62
CA TRP A 39 -15.97 13.34 19.30
C TRP A 39 -14.90 13.87 18.33
N THR A 40 -15.16 13.78 17.02
CA THR A 40 -14.28 14.36 15.99
C THR A 40 -15.07 15.10 14.91
N SER A 41 -14.39 15.73 13.96
CA SER A 41 -15.02 16.46 12.85
C SER A 41 -14.65 15.88 11.49
N THR A 42 -15.61 15.89 10.57
CA THR A 42 -15.39 15.67 9.13
C THR A 42 -14.80 16.89 8.43
N CYS A 43 -14.73 18.03 9.14
CA CYS A 43 -14.21 19.27 8.59
C CYS A 43 -12.72 19.08 8.28
N LYS A 44 -12.34 19.35 7.03
CA LYS A 44 -10.95 19.23 6.54
C LYS A 44 -10.33 17.83 6.57
N THR A 45 -11.10 16.76 6.83
CA THR A 45 -10.60 15.37 6.74
C THR A 45 -10.02 15.10 5.33
N PRO A 46 -8.78 14.61 5.20
CA PRO A 46 -8.16 14.37 3.89
C PRO A 46 -8.66 13.07 3.25
N ALA A 47 -8.64 12.98 1.91
CA ALA A 47 -9.05 11.76 1.20
C ALA A 47 -8.13 10.55 1.47
N THR A 48 -6.88 10.78 1.88
CA THR A 48 -5.88 9.75 2.16
C THR A 48 -6.29 8.80 3.29
N VAL A 49 -7.23 9.18 4.16
CA VAL A 49 -7.72 8.31 5.24
C VAL A 49 -8.34 7.00 4.73
N LEU A 50 -8.85 6.98 3.50
CA LEU A 50 -9.38 5.77 2.86
C LEU A 50 -8.30 4.82 2.34
N ASN A 51 -7.08 5.33 2.12
CA ASN A 51 -5.94 4.53 1.68
C ASN A 51 -5.16 3.94 2.87
N GLU A 52 -5.37 4.47 4.08
CA GLU A 52 -4.62 4.15 5.30
C GLU A 52 -5.56 3.78 6.45
N LEU A 53 -6.60 2.98 6.20
CA LEU A 53 -7.59 2.62 7.21
C LEU A 53 -6.96 2.05 8.50
N GLY A 54 -5.90 1.25 8.38
CA GLY A 54 -5.18 0.68 9.53
C GLY A 54 -4.35 1.68 10.35
N ALA A 55 -4.27 2.95 9.94
CA ALA A 55 -3.56 4.00 10.67
C ALA A 55 -4.47 4.78 11.65
N TRP A 56 -5.78 4.48 11.68
CA TRP A 56 -6.75 5.18 12.53
C TRP A 56 -8.03 4.38 12.85
N ASP A 57 -8.06 3.08 12.55
CA ASP A 57 -9.25 2.23 12.72
C ASP A 57 -9.70 2.17 14.19
N ARG A 58 -8.76 2.15 15.14
CA ARG A 58 -9.08 2.16 16.57
C ARG A 58 -9.71 3.47 17.00
N THR A 59 -9.14 4.59 16.59
CA THR A 59 -9.72 5.91 16.84
C THR A 59 -11.13 5.98 16.25
N ALA A 60 -11.32 5.55 15.00
CA ALA A 60 -12.63 5.53 14.34
C ALA A 60 -13.67 4.70 15.10
N ALA A 61 -13.25 3.52 15.60
CA ALA A 61 -14.11 2.58 16.32
C ALA A 61 -14.56 3.12 17.69
N LEU A 62 -13.70 3.89 18.37
CA LEU A 62 -13.92 4.34 19.74
C LEU A 62 -14.57 5.73 19.86
N LEU A 63 -14.55 6.54 18.81
CA LEU A 63 -15.20 7.85 18.81
C LEU A 63 -16.72 7.73 19.00
N GLN A 64 -17.28 8.65 19.79
CA GLN A 64 -18.68 8.58 20.22
C GLN A 64 -19.61 9.49 19.43
N GLY A 65 -19.08 10.50 18.73
CA GLY A 65 -19.88 11.38 17.87
C GLY A 65 -19.07 12.16 16.83
N LEU A 66 -19.78 12.76 15.88
CA LEU A 66 -19.21 13.47 14.72
C LEU A 66 -19.80 14.86 14.53
N ASN A 67 -18.94 15.85 14.33
CA ASN A 67 -19.31 17.09 13.65
C ASN A 67 -19.29 16.86 12.14
N THR A 68 -20.46 16.71 11.52
CA THR A 68 -20.63 16.48 10.08
C THR A 68 -20.63 17.80 9.29
N ASN A 69 -19.65 18.66 9.58
CA ASN A 69 -19.36 19.84 8.79
C ASN A 69 -18.41 19.46 7.65
N PHE A 70 -18.88 19.56 6.41
CA PHE A 70 -18.15 19.15 5.21
C PHE A 70 -17.57 20.33 4.42
N ALA A 71 -17.41 21.49 5.07
CA ALA A 71 -16.95 22.72 4.42
C ALA A 71 -15.62 22.54 3.65
N THR A 72 -15.64 22.91 2.37
CA THR A 72 -14.53 22.71 1.42
C THR A 72 -13.66 23.95 1.21
N GLU A 73 -14.09 25.13 1.67
CA GLU A 73 -13.44 26.40 1.33
C GLU A 73 -11.98 26.47 1.83
N GLY A 74 -11.04 26.71 0.91
CA GLY A 74 -9.63 26.98 1.22
C GLY A 74 -8.65 25.80 1.05
N TYR A 75 -9.08 24.65 0.54
CA TYR A 75 -8.16 23.56 0.14
C TYR A 75 -7.80 23.65 -1.34
N TYR A 76 -6.56 23.29 -1.70
CA TYR A 76 -6.19 23.02 -3.09
C TYR A 76 -7.12 21.94 -3.66
N PRO A 77 -7.66 22.10 -4.88
CA PRO A 77 -8.47 21.07 -5.53
C PRO A 77 -7.77 19.69 -5.48
N GLY A 78 -8.48 18.65 -5.02
CA GLY A 78 -8.00 17.25 -5.03
C GLY A 78 -7.53 16.65 -3.69
N HIS A 79 -7.56 17.38 -2.58
CA HIS A 79 -7.07 16.86 -1.28
C HIS A 79 -8.18 16.45 -0.28
N GLN A 80 -9.39 16.97 -0.44
CA GLN A 80 -10.56 16.52 0.34
C GLN A 80 -11.38 15.48 -0.43
N PRO A 81 -12.10 14.59 0.28
CA PRO A 81 -12.96 13.59 -0.34
C PRO A 81 -14.07 14.24 -1.18
N GLY A 82 -14.31 13.71 -2.38
CA GLY A 82 -15.51 14.01 -3.16
C GLY A 82 -16.79 13.55 -2.45
N GLY A 83 -17.95 14.04 -2.91
CA GLY A 83 -19.27 13.70 -2.34
C GLY A 83 -19.50 12.19 -2.22
N GLU A 84 -19.01 11.43 -3.20
CA GLU A 84 -19.09 9.97 -3.30
C GLU A 84 -18.21 9.21 -2.29
N LEU A 85 -17.24 9.88 -1.67
CA LEU A 85 -16.31 9.27 -0.70
C LEU A 85 -16.78 9.45 0.75
N TRP A 86 -17.62 10.44 1.04
CA TRP A 86 -18.13 10.68 2.39
C TRP A 86 -18.86 9.48 3.00
N PRO A 87 -19.76 8.76 2.29
CA PRO A 87 -20.38 7.56 2.83
C PRO A 87 -19.36 6.51 3.29
N LYS A 88 -18.22 6.38 2.58
CA LYS A 88 -17.15 5.42 2.92
C LYS A 88 -16.40 5.83 4.17
N ILE A 89 -16.12 7.14 4.33
CA ILE A 89 -15.42 7.69 5.49
C ILE A 89 -16.32 7.65 6.73
N VAL A 90 -17.56 8.11 6.61
CA VAL A 90 -18.57 8.03 7.68
C VAL A 90 -18.80 6.57 8.10
N GLY A 91 -18.78 5.65 7.13
CA GLY A 91 -18.90 4.22 7.37
C GLY A 91 -17.84 3.62 8.30
N GLN A 92 -16.66 4.27 8.45
CA GLN A 92 -15.59 3.80 9.34
C GLN A 92 -15.89 4.06 10.82
N PHE A 93 -16.88 4.90 11.16
CA PHE A 93 -17.23 5.22 12.54
C PHE A 93 -18.47 4.43 12.99
N PRO A 94 -18.33 3.22 13.55
CA PRO A 94 -19.48 2.37 13.88
C PRO A 94 -20.43 3.03 14.90
N VAL A 95 -19.87 3.69 15.91
CA VAL A 95 -20.62 4.38 16.99
C VAL A 95 -20.85 5.84 16.64
N ALA A 96 -19.79 6.58 16.29
CA ALA A 96 -19.88 8.04 16.11
C ALA A 96 -20.90 8.49 15.04
N LYS A 97 -21.14 7.70 13.99
CA LYS A 97 -22.13 8.01 12.95
C LYS A 97 -23.58 8.02 13.45
N GLN A 98 -23.84 7.50 14.65
CA GLN A 98 -25.16 7.54 15.30
C GLN A 98 -25.39 8.82 16.10
N ASN A 99 -24.32 9.56 16.43
CA ASN A 99 -24.37 10.77 17.23
C ASN A 99 -23.70 11.93 16.47
N CYS A 100 -24.36 12.42 15.42
CA CYS A 100 -23.82 13.52 14.63
C CYS A 100 -24.45 14.87 14.96
N PHE A 101 -23.71 15.94 14.73
CA PHE A 101 -24.28 17.27 14.63
C PHE A 101 -23.79 18.00 13.40
N GLN A 102 -24.61 18.91 12.89
CA GLN A 102 -24.25 19.77 11.77
C GLN A 102 -24.63 21.23 12.08
N PRO A 103 -23.80 22.21 11.64
CA PRO A 103 -24.12 23.63 11.73
C PRO A 103 -25.31 24.04 10.85
N PHE A 104 -26.29 24.74 11.40
CA PHE A 104 -27.42 25.34 10.67
C PHE A 104 -27.42 26.86 10.89
N THR A 105 -27.08 27.60 9.84
CA THR A 105 -27.00 29.06 9.90
C THR A 105 -28.35 29.71 9.64
N ARG A 106 -28.59 30.86 10.27
CA ARG A 106 -29.83 31.63 10.09
C ARG A 106 -30.12 32.01 8.63
N ASN A 107 -29.08 32.25 7.83
CA ASN A 107 -29.22 32.65 6.43
C ASN A 107 -29.65 31.51 5.49
N LEU A 108 -29.57 30.24 5.93
CA LEU A 108 -30.14 29.12 5.18
C LEU A 108 -31.67 29.10 5.26
N TRP A 109 -32.23 29.88 6.19
CA TRP A 109 -33.66 29.97 6.49
C TRP A 109 -34.29 31.30 6.06
N ASP A 110 -33.56 32.41 5.97
CA ASP A 110 -34.12 33.67 5.47
C ASP A 110 -33.20 34.29 4.42
N ASN A 111 -33.67 34.33 3.16
CA ASN A 111 -32.96 34.97 2.06
C ASN A 111 -33.79 36.12 1.48
N ARG A 112 -33.97 37.18 2.27
CA ARG A 112 -34.49 38.47 1.77
C ARG A 112 -33.49 39.26 0.90
N TRP A 113 -32.25 38.77 0.69
CA TRP A 113 -31.18 39.56 0.05
C TRP A 113 -30.37 38.80 -1.03
N GLY A 114 -30.84 37.63 -1.49
CA GLY A 114 -30.35 37.00 -2.72
C GLY A 114 -30.97 37.64 -3.99
N PRO A 115 -30.42 37.42 -5.20
CA PRO A 115 -30.86 38.09 -6.43
C PRO A 115 -32.34 37.89 -6.85
N GLU A 116 -33.14 37.12 -6.09
CA GLU A 116 -34.58 36.96 -6.36
C GLU A 116 -35.45 36.84 -5.10
N GLY A 117 -35.01 37.25 -3.89
CA GLY A 117 -35.90 37.31 -2.72
C GLY A 117 -36.65 36.01 -2.34
N ARG A 118 -36.24 34.85 -2.86
CA ARG A 118 -36.78 33.54 -2.49
C ARG A 118 -36.06 33.05 -1.22
N GLY A 119 -36.51 33.51 -0.06
CA GLY A 119 -36.21 32.80 1.18
C GLY A 119 -36.80 31.40 1.11
N LEU A 120 -36.02 30.37 1.45
CA LEU A 120 -36.56 29.04 1.70
C LEU A 120 -37.38 29.12 2.99
N THR A 121 -38.61 28.64 2.99
CA THR A 121 -39.33 28.43 4.25
C THR A 121 -38.62 27.35 5.07
N LEU A 122 -38.95 27.22 6.36
CA LEU A 122 -38.41 26.12 7.17
C LEU A 122 -38.78 24.74 6.56
N ASP A 123 -39.98 24.64 5.97
CA ASP A 123 -40.46 23.47 5.22
C ASP A 123 -39.63 23.19 3.96
N ASP A 124 -38.99 24.20 3.36
CA ASP A 124 -38.10 24.00 2.21
C ASP A 124 -36.67 23.67 2.64
N ALA A 125 -36.17 24.35 3.68
CA ALA A 125 -34.78 24.27 4.11
C ALA A 125 -34.47 22.99 4.89
N MET A 126 -35.37 22.56 5.78
CA MET A 126 -35.10 21.44 6.69
C MET A 126 -35.06 20.08 6.00
N PRO A 127 -35.98 19.73 5.08
CA PRO A 127 -35.87 18.47 4.34
C PRO A 127 -34.56 18.38 3.55
N GLN A 128 -34.13 19.46 2.90
CA GLN A 128 -32.86 19.49 2.17
C GLN A 128 -31.65 19.32 3.10
N TYR A 129 -31.71 19.96 4.26
CA TYR A 129 -30.67 19.86 5.26
C TYR A 129 -30.54 18.43 5.81
N LEU A 130 -31.67 17.80 6.13
CA LEU A 130 -31.75 16.46 6.72
C LEU A 130 -31.48 15.34 5.70
N GLN A 131 -31.71 15.58 4.41
CA GLN A 131 -31.47 14.59 3.35
C GLN A 131 -30.02 14.09 3.32
N ARG A 132 -29.06 14.95 3.67
CA ARG A 132 -27.63 14.59 3.68
C ARG A 132 -27.32 13.40 4.61
N SER A 133 -28.02 13.28 5.73
CA SER A 133 -27.79 12.18 6.67
C SER A 133 -28.24 10.83 6.09
N LYS A 134 -29.30 10.84 5.28
CA LYS A 134 -29.76 9.67 4.51
C LYS A 134 -28.77 9.32 3.41
N ASP A 135 -28.31 10.32 2.66
CA ASP A 135 -27.40 10.10 1.53
C ASP A 135 -26.05 9.53 1.97
N TRP A 136 -25.54 9.95 3.14
CA TRP A 136 -24.21 9.58 3.62
C TRP A 136 -24.20 8.63 4.82
N GLY A 137 -25.37 8.18 5.28
CA GLY A 137 -25.51 7.09 6.24
C GLY A 137 -25.13 7.45 7.68
N PHE A 138 -25.61 8.59 8.18
CA PHE A 138 -25.45 9.01 9.58
C PHE A 138 -26.76 9.54 10.18
N ASN A 139 -26.80 9.69 11.51
CA ASN A 139 -27.97 10.16 12.26
C ASN A 139 -27.66 11.44 13.05
N TYR A 140 -28.58 12.40 13.00
CA TYR A 140 -28.49 13.61 13.81
C TYR A 140 -28.84 13.33 15.26
N ARG A 141 -27.93 13.66 16.17
CA ARG A 141 -28.24 13.91 17.57
C ARG A 141 -28.54 15.39 17.80
N TYR A 142 -27.81 16.29 17.13
CA TYR A 142 -27.99 17.73 17.28
C TYR A 142 -28.01 18.50 15.95
N ILE A 143 -28.74 19.62 15.92
CA ILE A 143 -28.59 20.69 14.93
C ILE A 143 -28.02 21.92 15.65
N MET A 144 -26.85 22.39 15.22
CA MET A 144 -26.16 23.52 15.86
C MET A 144 -26.57 24.85 15.23
N LEU A 145 -27.34 25.63 15.98
CA LEU A 145 -27.72 27.00 15.66
C LEU A 145 -26.56 27.93 15.99
N TYR A 146 -26.23 28.83 15.06
CA TYR A 146 -25.24 29.88 15.30
C TYR A 146 -25.47 31.12 14.44
N ASP A 147 -25.09 32.25 15.01
CA ASP A 147 -25.07 33.54 14.32
C ASP A 147 -23.95 33.57 13.27
N VAL A 148 -24.26 33.98 12.04
CA VAL A 148 -23.29 33.97 10.92
C VAL A 148 -23.10 35.34 10.29
N ARG A 149 -21.88 35.64 9.88
CA ARG A 149 -21.54 36.81 9.07
C ARG A 149 -21.16 36.36 7.67
N ILE A 150 -21.95 36.74 6.66
CA ILE A 150 -21.66 36.39 5.26
C ILE A 150 -20.76 37.48 4.66
N GLY A 151 -19.64 37.11 4.03
CA GLY A 151 -18.79 38.06 3.28
C GLY A 151 -17.70 38.79 4.07
N GLY A 152 -17.35 38.32 5.28
CA GLY A 152 -16.17 38.79 6.02
C GLY A 152 -16.41 40.01 6.91
N ARG A 153 -15.32 40.61 7.44
CA ARG A 153 -15.38 41.72 8.41
C ARG A 153 -16.10 42.93 7.80
N GLY A 154 -17.08 43.48 8.52
CA GLY A 154 -17.87 44.65 8.09
C GLY A 154 -19.26 44.33 7.54
N GLN A 155 -19.55 43.08 7.18
CA GLN A 155 -20.87 42.67 6.67
C GLN A 155 -21.89 42.41 7.80
N PRO A 156 -23.22 42.50 7.56
CA PRO A 156 -24.22 42.24 8.58
C PRO A 156 -24.11 40.82 9.16
N ILE A 157 -24.42 40.68 10.45
CA ILE A 157 -24.57 39.38 11.11
C ILE A 157 -26.05 38.99 11.00
N TYR A 158 -26.29 37.74 10.60
CA TYR A 158 -27.60 37.11 10.65
C TYR A 158 -27.76 36.50 12.03
N TYR A 159 -28.62 37.13 12.84
CA TYR A 159 -28.88 36.74 14.21
C TYR A 159 -30.07 35.79 14.30
N TRP A 160 -29.93 34.75 15.12
CA TRP A 160 -31.07 33.99 15.61
C TRP A 160 -31.85 34.80 16.65
N GLU A 161 -33.17 34.67 16.69
CA GLU A 161 -34.01 35.20 17.76
C GLU A 161 -34.49 34.07 18.69
N GLN A 162 -34.99 34.40 19.88
CA GLN A 162 -35.48 33.38 20.82
C GLN A 162 -36.69 32.61 20.28
N ASP A 163 -37.57 33.31 19.57
CA ASP A 163 -38.76 32.73 18.95
C ASP A 163 -38.40 31.76 17.82
N ASP A 164 -37.29 32.04 17.12
CA ASP A 164 -36.78 31.18 16.06
C ASP A 164 -36.45 29.76 16.57
N VAL A 165 -35.85 29.65 17.76
CA VAL A 165 -35.52 28.36 18.40
C VAL A 165 -36.79 27.55 18.62
N THR A 166 -37.86 28.22 19.06
CA THR A 166 -39.17 27.60 19.29
C THR A 166 -39.79 27.12 17.99
N GLU A 167 -39.64 27.89 16.90
CA GLU A 167 -40.15 27.51 15.58
C GLU A 167 -39.45 26.27 15.03
N VAL A 168 -38.10 26.24 15.06
CA VAL A 168 -37.33 25.07 14.61
C VAL A 168 -37.66 23.84 15.45
N ARG A 169 -37.79 24.00 16.77
CA ARG A 169 -38.16 22.90 17.67
C ARG A 169 -39.53 22.32 17.30
N LYS A 170 -40.55 23.16 17.18
CA LYS A 170 -41.91 22.74 16.78
C LYS A 170 -41.91 22.04 15.42
N TRP A 171 -41.13 22.54 14.47
CA TRP A 171 -41.03 21.93 13.16
C TRP A 171 -40.47 20.51 13.24
N LEU A 172 -39.36 20.31 13.96
CA LEU A 172 -38.74 18.99 14.13
C LEU A 172 -39.72 18.02 14.81
N ASP A 173 -40.40 18.47 15.86
CA ASP A 173 -41.36 17.64 16.62
C ASP A 173 -42.56 17.23 15.76
N ASN A 174 -43.08 18.14 14.93
CA ASN A 174 -44.22 17.88 14.05
C ASN A 174 -43.86 17.00 12.83
N ASN A 175 -42.57 16.78 12.56
CA ASN A 175 -42.08 16.04 11.38
C ASN A 175 -41.31 14.75 11.74
N GLY A 176 -41.45 14.23 12.97
CA GLY A 176 -40.84 12.96 13.39
C GLY A 176 -39.35 13.03 13.74
N TYR A 177 -38.86 14.23 14.05
CA TYR A 177 -37.47 14.50 14.46
C TYR A 177 -37.38 14.98 15.93
N GLU A 178 -38.32 14.55 16.79
CA GLU A 178 -38.33 14.85 18.22
C GLU A 178 -37.06 14.37 18.95
N HIS A 179 -36.39 13.36 18.40
CA HIS A 179 -35.13 12.83 18.91
C HIS A 179 -33.91 13.71 18.59
N VAL A 180 -34.02 14.67 17.66
CA VAL A 180 -32.92 15.56 17.27
C VAL A 180 -32.95 16.79 18.16
N GLY A 181 -31.95 17.00 19.00
CA GLY A 181 -31.84 18.18 19.87
C GLY A 181 -31.34 19.43 19.12
N LEU A 182 -31.62 20.61 19.67
CA LEU A 182 -30.99 21.86 19.20
C LEU A 182 -29.77 22.19 20.06
N MET A 183 -28.73 22.70 19.43
CA MET A 183 -27.49 23.10 20.07
C MET A 183 -27.20 24.57 19.82
N TRP A 184 -26.82 25.33 20.85
CA TRP A 184 -26.44 26.74 20.71
C TRP A 184 -24.92 26.92 20.81
N ASN A 185 -24.31 27.67 19.87
CA ASN A 185 -22.89 28.04 19.93
C ASN A 185 -22.66 29.28 20.81
N ALA A 186 -22.30 29.07 22.07
CA ALA A 186 -22.00 30.13 23.01
C ALA A 186 -20.49 30.46 23.04
N ARG A 187 -20.13 31.71 22.73
CA ARG A 187 -18.71 32.11 22.59
C ARG A 187 -18.20 32.99 23.73
N GLN A 188 -19.06 33.50 24.61
CA GLN A 188 -18.69 34.42 25.69
C GLN A 188 -19.76 34.43 26.79
N PHE A 189 -19.44 34.95 27.97
CA PHE A 189 -20.39 35.09 29.08
C PHE A 189 -21.32 36.30 28.91
N SER A 190 -21.92 36.44 27.74
CA SER A 190 -22.84 37.53 27.41
C SER A 190 -24.26 37.23 27.85
N LYS A 191 -25.09 38.28 28.00
CA LYS A 191 -26.52 38.13 28.27
C LYS A 191 -27.20 37.25 27.21
N ARG A 192 -26.92 37.50 25.93
CA ARG A 192 -27.47 36.74 24.80
C ARG A 192 -27.11 35.26 24.87
N ASP A 193 -25.83 34.94 25.07
CA ASP A 193 -25.39 33.55 25.17
C ASP A 193 -26.04 32.83 26.35
N ARG A 194 -26.18 33.49 27.52
CA ARG A 194 -26.90 32.91 28.65
C ARG A 194 -28.38 32.66 28.34
N GLU A 195 -29.06 33.63 27.74
CA GLU A 195 -30.49 33.51 27.41
C GLU A 195 -30.75 32.39 26.40
N PHE A 196 -29.93 32.27 25.35
CA PHE A 196 -30.05 31.16 24.40
C PHE A 196 -29.66 29.82 25.02
N SER A 197 -28.56 29.76 25.77
CA SER A 197 -28.17 28.53 26.47
C SER A 197 -29.25 28.06 27.45
N ALA A 198 -29.97 28.96 28.14
CA ALA A 198 -31.06 28.64 29.05
C ALA A 198 -32.40 28.32 28.37
N ASN A 199 -32.56 28.58 27.07
CA ASN A 199 -33.82 28.34 26.35
C ASN A 199 -34.22 26.85 26.40
N PRO A 200 -35.46 26.49 26.80
CA PRO A 200 -35.91 25.10 26.90
C PRO A 200 -35.79 24.27 25.60
N GLY A 201 -35.86 24.91 24.43
CA GLY A 201 -35.69 24.24 23.14
C GLY A 201 -34.25 23.83 22.82
N ILE A 202 -33.25 24.37 23.53
CA ILE A 202 -31.84 24.02 23.39
C ILE A 202 -31.49 22.85 24.31
N ALA A 203 -31.03 21.75 23.73
CA ALA A 203 -30.61 20.54 24.44
C ALA A 203 -29.10 20.52 24.76
N SER A 204 -28.29 21.27 24.00
CA SER A 204 -26.84 21.29 24.16
C SER A 204 -26.24 22.68 23.93
N VAL A 205 -25.10 22.95 24.57
CA VAL A 205 -24.33 24.18 24.38
C VAL A 205 -22.95 23.82 23.85
N LEU A 206 -22.59 24.40 22.71
CA LEU A 206 -21.26 24.28 22.13
C LEU A 206 -20.42 25.49 22.49
N LEU A 207 -19.23 25.23 23.01
CA LEU A 207 -18.24 26.22 23.39
C LEU A 207 -17.07 26.15 22.42
N GLU A 208 -17.08 27.07 21.45
CA GLU A 208 -16.06 27.14 20.41
C GLU A 208 -14.90 28.06 20.80
N ALA A 209 -13.70 27.50 20.92
CA ALA A 209 -12.48 28.28 21.10
C ALA A 209 -11.21 27.48 20.81
N HIS A 210 -10.12 28.19 20.49
CA HIS A 210 -8.78 27.63 20.63
C HIS A 210 -8.43 27.46 22.11
N PHE A 211 -7.63 26.45 22.47
CA PHE A 211 -7.31 26.16 23.87
C PHE A 211 -6.67 27.36 24.60
N SER A 212 -5.85 28.17 23.92
CA SER A 212 -5.24 29.37 24.53
C SER A 212 -6.24 30.48 24.91
N HIS A 213 -7.43 30.52 24.30
CA HIS A 213 -8.49 31.46 24.71
C HIS A 213 -9.08 31.08 26.07
N TRP A 214 -9.02 29.81 26.45
CA TRP A 214 -9.40 29.35 27.78
C TRP A 214 -8.32 29.70 28.82
N GLU A 215 -7.05 29.57 28.45
CA GLU A 215 -5.92 29.98 29.28
C GLU A 215 -5.99 31.48 29.60
N THR A 216 -6.24 32.31 28.58
CA THR A 216 -6.35 33.78 28.71
C THR A 216 -7.74 34.28 29.12
N ASN A 217 -8.70 33.37 29.33
CA ASN A 217 -10.11 33.66 29.66
C ASN A 217 -10.78 34.71 28.75
N VAL A 218 -10.49 34.68 27.44
CA VAL A 218 -11.10 35.60 26.47
C VAL A 218 -12.63 35.42 26.50
N GLY A 219 -13.37 36.52 26.55
CA GLY A 219 -14.83 36.50 26.59
C GLY A 219 -15.43 35.93 27.89
N ASP A 220 -14.63 35.85 28.95
CA ASP A 220 -15.02 35.31 30.26
C ASP A 220 -15.60 33.89 30.22
N ARG A 221 -14.96 33.05 29.39
CA ARG A 221 -15.35 31.65 29.13
C ARG A 221 -15.33 30.77 30.39
N ARG A 222 -14.44 31.06 31.34
CA ARG A 222 -14.37 30.33 32.62
C ARG A 222 -15.64 30.57 33.44
N ALA A 223 -16.12 31.81 33.54
CA ALA A 223 -17.38 32.12 34.20
C ALA A 223 -18.57 31.51 33.47
N LEU A 224 -18.56 31.51 32.13
CA LEU A 224 -19.58 30.82 31.34
C LEU A 224 -19.63 29.31 31.66
N LEU A 225 -18.48 28.63 31.70
CA LEU A 225 -18.43 27.20 32.03
C LEU A 225 -18.91 26.93 33.47
N GLN A 226 -18.48 27.75 34.44
CA GLN A 226 -18.95 27.65 35.82
C GLN A 226 -20.48 27.83 35.92
N TRP A 227 -21.05 28.76 35.16
CA TRP A 227 -22.49 28.96 35.10
C TRP A 227 -23.20 27.77 34.44
N LEU A 228 -22.69 27.25 33.32
CA LEU A 228 -23.26 26.09 32.61
C LEU A 228 -23.29 24.80 33.44
N THR A 229 -22.41 24.68 34.42
CA THR A 229 -22.33 23.52 35.31
C THR A 229 -23.09 23.70 36.63
N SER A 230 -23.43 24.93 37.03
CA SER A 230 -24.07 25.22 38.33
C SER A 230 -25.50 25.74 38.24
N ASP A 231 -25.90 26.38 37.14
CA ASP A 231 -27.24 26.96 37.01
C ASP A 231 -28.28 25.89 36.63
N PRO A 232 -29.38 25.75 37.41
CA PRO A 232 -30.40 24.71 37.17
C PRO A 232 -31.07 24.75 35.80
N SER A 233 -31.09 25.90 35.12
CA SER A 233 -31.70 26.04 33.78
C SER A 233 -30.87 25.40 32.65
N VAL A 234 -29.59 25.11 32.92
CA VAL A 234 -28.63 24.58 31.95
C VAL A 234 -27.84 23.37 32.46
N SER A 235 -27.96 23.05 33.75
CA SER A 235 -27.25 21.95 34.40
C SER A 235 -27.67 20.55 33.94
N SER A 236 -28.65 20.42 33.05
CA SER A 236 -29.01 19.15 32.40
C SER A 236 -28.52 19.04 30.95
N LYS A 237 -27.93 20.11 30.40
CA LYS A 237 -27.58 20.20 28.97
C LYS A 237 -26.19 19.64 28.72
N ASP A 238 -26.01 19.01 27.56
CA ASP A 238 -24.69 18.56 27.10
C ASP A 238 -23.83 19.78 26.74
N ILE A 239 -22.54 19.73 27.08
CA ILE A 239 -21.57 20.78 26.83
C ILE A 239 -20.50 20.26 25.88
N VAL A 240 -20.46 20.79 24.67
CA VAL A 240 -19.51 20.40 23.62
C VAL A 240 -18.37 21.41 23.53
N PHE A 241 -17.16 20.99 23.87
CA PHE A 241 -15.95 21.78 23.68
C PHE A 241 -15.42 21.58 22.27
N GLN A 242 -15.72 22.52 21.36
CA GLN A 242 -15.14 22.53 20.02
C GLN A 242 -13.77 23.21 20.06
N LEU A 243 -12.73 22.40 20.17
CA LEU A 243 -11.34 22.81 20.36
C LEU A 243 -10.62 22.81 19.01
N HIS A 244 -10.53 23.99 18.39
CA HIS A 244 -9.85 24.14 17.10
C HIS A 244 -8.40 24.59 17.27
N GLY A 245 -7.50 24.09 16.41
CA GLY A 245 -6.12 24.57 16.32
C GLY A 245 -5.96 25.90 15.56
N LEU A 246 -4.89 26.65 15.86
CA LEU A 246 -4.54 27.91 15.19
C LEU A 246 -3.77 27.71 13.88
N GLY A 247 -3.28 26.50 13.61
CA GLY A 247 -2.51 26.19 12.40
C GLY A 247 -1.18 26.92 12.33
N LYS A 248 -0.47 26.98 13.46
CA LYS A 248 0.91 27.48 13.50
C LYS A 248 1.83 26.33 13.90
N ARG A 249 2.96 26.15 13.19
CA ARG A 249 3.87 25.00 13.37
C ARG A 249 4.55 24.96 14.74
N ASP A 250 4.62 26.09 15.41
CA ASP A 250 5.25 26.30 16.71
C ASP A 250 4.31 25.99 17.89
N ILE A 251 3.03 25.75 17.63
CA ILE A 251 2.04 25.42 18.66
C ILE A 251 1.81 23.91 18.70
N ASP A 252 2.14 23.31 19.83
CA ASP A 252 1.84 21.91 20.11
C ASP A 252 0.38 21.74 20.56
N GLU A 253 -0.53 21.60 19.60
CA GLU A 253 -1.98 21.40 19.82
C GLU A 253 -2.27 20.15 20.67
N TYR A 254 -1.43 19.11 20.60
CA TYR A 254 -1.60 17.87 21.34
C TYR A 254 -1.44 18.16 22.83
N SER A 255 -0.33 18.81 23.19
CA SER A 255 -0.07 19.25 24.55
C SER A 255 -1.05 20.34 25.01
N GLY A 256 -1.41 21.27 24.13
CA GLY A 256 -2.36 22.35 24.42
C GLY A 256 -3.75 21.86 24.78
N ILE A 257 -4.33 21.00 23.94
CA ILE A 257 -5.66 20.44 24.14
C ILE A 257 -5.70 19.54 25.37
N ARG A 258 -4.70 18.66 25.57
CA ARG A 258 -4.64 17.81 26.76
C ARG A 258 -4.51 18.62 28.05
N ARG A 259 -3.71 19.70 28.05
CA ARG A 259 -3.63 20.62 29.20
C ARG A 259 -4.96 21.32 29.46
N PHE A 260 -5.69 21.71 28.43
CA PHE A 260 -7.03 22.29 28.60
C PHE A 260 -8.03 21.30 29.21
N VAL A 261 -8.07 20.05 28.73
CA VAL A 261 -8.97 19.03 29.29
C VAL A 261 -8.67 18.82 30.78
N ARG A 262 -7.39 18.78 31.15
CA ARG A 262 -6.96 18.76 32.55
C ARG A 262 -7.42 20.01 33.32
N SER A 263 -7.31 21.20 32.73
CA SER A 263 -7.61 22.47 33.41
C SER A 263 -9.10 22.66 33.72
N ILE A 264 -10.01 22.00 32.97
CA ILE A 264 -11.44 21.93 33.34
C ILE A 264 -11.58 21.48 34.79
N SER A 265 -10.97 20.35 35.14
CA SER A 265 -11.01 19.79 36.50
C SER A 265 -10.09 20.51 37.47
N ALA A 266 -8.84 20.78 37.06
CA ALA A 266 -7.79 21.25 37.98
C ALA A 266 -7.88 22.74 38.32
N GLU A 267 -8.37 23.57 37.40
CA GLU A 267 -8.17 25.03 37.46
C GLU A 267 -9.47 25.82 37.27
N ILE A 268 -10.42 25.35 36.46
CA ILE A 268 -11.65 26.10 36.12
C ILE A 268 -12.78 25.77 37.10
N LEU A 269 -13.07 24.47 37.28
CA LEU A 269 -14.16 24.00 38.14
C LEU A 269 -13.67 23.55 39.52
N GLY A 270 -12.39 23.18 39.66
CA GLY A 270 -11.84 22.64 40.90
C GLY A 270 -12.43 21.28 41.30
N SER A 271 -13.03 20.54 40.37
CA SER A 271 -13.69 19.25 40.58
C SER A 271 -13.63 18.39 39.32
N THR A 272 -13.51 17.07 39.49
CA THR A 272 -13.56 16.09 38.39
C THR A 272 -14.98 15.62 38.06
N GLU A 273 -16.00 16.03 38.82
CA GLU A 273 -17.38 15.55 38.65
C GLU A 273 -17.93 15.82 37.26
N PHE A 274 -17.70 17.02 36.73
CA PHE A 274 -18.19 17.38 35.40
C PHE A 274 -17.50 16.58 34.28
N VAL A 275 -16.18 16.38 34.36
CA VAL A 275 -15.42 15.57 33.38
C VAL A 275 -15.74 14.08 33.50
N ARG A 276 -16.27 13.63 34.64
CA ARG A 276 -16.82 12.27 34.85
C ARG A 276 -18.27 12.13 34.37
N SER A 277 -18.88 13.18 33.86
CA SER A 277 -20.23 13.13 33.28
C SER A 277 -20.15 12.99 31.78
N ASP A 278 -21.04 12.17 31.24
CA ASP A 278 -21.38 12.04 29.83
C ASP A 278 -21.80 13.35 29.16
N ARG A 279 -22.20 14.37 29.94
CA ARG A 279 -22.49 15.73 29.47
C ARG A 279 -21.25 16.48 28.98
N CYS A 280 -20.06 16.09 29.41
CA CYS A 280 -18.81 16.71 28.96
C CYS A 280 -18.40 16.07 27.63
N ILE A 281 -18.44 16.81 26.53
CA ILE A 281 -18.09 16.29 25.20
C ILE A 281 -16.88 17.07 24.67
N LEU A 282 -15.79 16.36 24.39
CA LEU A 282 -14.57 16.92 23.82
C LEU A 282 -14.57 16.72 22.30
N LEU A 283 -14.46 17.81 21.54
CA LEU A 283 -14.41 17.79 20.09
C LEU A 283 -13.14 18.52 19.59
N PRO A 284 -11.95 17.87 19.65
CA PRO A 284 -10.76 18.36 18.96
C PRO A 284 -10.96 18.41 17.44
N MET A 285 -10.59 19.52 16.81
CA MET A 285 -10.64 19.67 15.34
C MET A 285 -9.65 20.71 14.83
N THR A 286 -9.61 20.94 13.52
CA THR A 286 -8.80 22.00 12.90
C THR A 286 -9.53 22.64 11.73
N TYR A 287 -9.34 23.95 11.54
CA TYR A 287 -9.79 24.69 10.36
C TYR A 287 -8.69 24.87 9.29
N PRO A 288 -7.41 25.04 9.67
CA PRO A 288 -6.28 24.97 8.75
C PRO A 288 -6.12 23.61 8.05
N ALA A 289 -5.51 23.60 6.86
CA ALA A 289 -5.20 22.36 6.15
C ALA A 289 -4.19 21.49 6.91
N PHE A 290 -4.51 20.20 7.10
CA PHE A 290 -3.63 19.22 7.79
C PHE A 290 -2.26 19.07 7.11
N THR A 291 -2.17 19.29 5.80
CA THR A 291 -0.91 19.16 5.04
C THR A 291 0.16 20.20 5.38
N LYS A 292 -0.17 21.25 6.14
CA LYS A 292 0.75 22.38 6.36
C LYS A 292 1.24 22.53 7.81
N TYR A 293 0.46 22.07 8.80
CA TYR A 293 0.68 22.40 10.22
C TYR A 293 0.51 21.24 11.20
N TRP A 294 -0.34 20.26 10.91
CA TRP A 294 -0.69 19.17 11.84
C TRP A 294 -1.16 17.95 11.04
N ALA A 295 -0.57 16.77 11.21
CA ALA A 295 -0.96 15.60 10.43
C ALA A 295 -2.35 15.06 10.85
N PHE A 296 -3.16 14.54 9.92
CA PHE A 296 -4.41 13.84 10.31
C PHE A 296 -4.11 12.46 10.91
N LEU A 297 -3.17 11.73 10.29
CA LEU A 297 -2.71 10.38 10.61
C LEU A 297 -1.21 10.39 11.00
N PRO A 298 -0.68 9.32 11.61
CA PRO A 298 -1.35 8.11 12.12
C PRO A 298 -1.74 8.25 13.60
N GLU A 299 -2.56 7.33 14.15
CA GLU A 299 -2.98 7.38 15.56
C GLU A 299 -1.88 6.97 16.56
N HIS A 300 -0.89 6.17 16.12
CA HIS A 300 0.29 5.80 16.90
C HIS A 300 1.52 5.60 16.01
N THR A 301 2.71 5.55 16.60
CA THR A 301 3.94 5.16 15.90
C THR A 301 3.86 3.70 15.41
N PRO A 302 4.66 3.28 14.41
CA PRO A 302 4.68 1.88 13.96
C PRO A 302 4.98 0.87 15.08
N ALA A 303 5.75 1.25 16.11
CA ALA A 303 6.03 0.42 17.28
C ALA A 303 4.85 0.33 18.27
N GLY A 304 3.86 1.22 18.15
CA GLY A 304 2.64 1.25 18.96
C GLY A 304 2.81 1.73 20.40
N ASP A 305 4.00 2.21 20.76
CA ASP A 305 4.42 2.66 22.09
C ASP A 305 4.30 4.18 22.31
N GLU A 306 4.05 4.94 21.26
CA GLU A 306 3.75 6.37 21.31
C GLU A 306 2.51 6.71 20.47
N TYR A 307 1.72 7.69 20.93
CA TYR A 307 0.68 8.31 20.12
C TYR A 307 1.31 9.05 18.95
N GLY A 308 0.63 9.04 17.80
CA GLY A 308 1.09 9.77 16.64
C GLY A 308 1.01 11.28 16.88
N ARG A 309 1.94 12.03 16.29
CA ARG A 309 1.90 13.51 16.25
C ARG A 309 0.85 13.98 15.25
N SER A 310 -0.40 13.63 15.51
CA SER A 310 -1.51 13.75 14.57
C SER A 310 -2.83 13.99 15.30
N MET A 311 -3.90 14.28 14.54
CA MET A 311 -5.24 14.44 15.11
C MET A 311 -5.77 13.11 15.66
N THR A 312 -5.59 12.01 14.93
CA THR A 312 -6.03 10.70 15.42
C THR A 312 -5.23 10.26 16.65
N GLY A 313 -3.95 10.62 16.76
CA GLY A 313 -3.14 10.35 17.95
C GLY A 313 -3.58 11.15 19.17
N LEU A 314 -3.94 12.43 18.98
CA LEU A 314 -4.56 13.24 20.05
C LEU A 314 -5.88 12.62 20.52
N LEU A 315 -6.79 12.31 19.60
CA LEU A 315 -8.09 11.71 19.92
C LEU A 315 -7.91 10.38 20.67
N LEU A 316 -7.04 9.50 20.18
CA LEU A 316 -6.74 8.23 20.83
C LEU A 316 -6.14 8.42 22.24
N SER A 317 -5.30 9.44 22.45
CA SER A 317 -4.74 9.73 23.78
C SER A 317 -5.79 10.17 24.80
N LEU A 318 -6.82 10.92 24.36
CA LEU A 318 -7.94 11.32 25.22
C LEU A 318 -8.83 10.13 25.54
N ILE A 319 -9.00 9.20 24.59
CA ILE A 319 -9.81 8.01 24.79
C ILE A 319 -9.10 7.01 25.72
N GLU A 320 -7.84 6.68 25.44
CA GLU A 320 -7.12 5.63 26.18
C GLU A 320 -6.66 6.05 27.58
N GLN A 321 -6.63 7.35 27.88
CA GLN A 321 -6.21 7.89 29.18
C GLN A 321 -7.35 8.60 29.92
N GLU A 322 -8.60 8.26 29.59
CA GLU A 322 -9.81 8.81 30.20
C GLU A 322 -9.77 8.76 31.74
N ASP A 323 -9.28 7.66 32.30
CA ASP A 323 -9.13 7.46 33.74
C ASP A 323 -8.19 8.51 34.40
N ARG A 324 -7.14 8.94 33.69
CA ARG A 324 -6.22 9.97 34.16
C ARG A 324 -6.83 11.35 34.07
N PHE A 325 -7.62 11.65 33.04
CA PHE A 325 -8.29 12.94 32.90
C PHE A 325 -9.49 13.10 33.85
N THR A 326 -10.10 11.99 34.24
CA THR A 326 -11.19 11.95 35.24
C THR A 326 -10.66 11.75 36.67
N GLY A 327 -9.36 11.55 36.84
CA GLY A 327 -8.70 11.35 38.13
C GLY A 327 -9.12 10.05 38.83
N THR A 328 -9.57 9.04 38.10
CA THR A 328 -9.85 7.69 38.61
C THR A 328 -8.64 6.76 38.49
N ALA A 329 -7.61 7.14 37.73
CA ALA A 329 -6.35 6.43 37.63
C ALA A 329 -5.59 6.37 38.96
N ARG A 330 -4.76 5.34 39.15
CA ARG A 330 -3.81 5.28 40.28
C ARG A 330 -2.77 6.38 40.14
N GLY A 331 -2.80 7.35 41.05
CA GLY A 331 -2.01 8.58 40.97
C GLY A 331 -2.85 9.84 40.80
N GLY A 332 -4.17 9.70 40.62
CA GLY A 332 -5.11 10.81 40.52
C GLY A 332 -5.14 11.43 39.13
N LEU A 333 -5.40 12.74 39.09
CA LEU A 333 -5.51 13.50 37.86
C LEU A 333 -4.16 13.54 37.11
N ILE A 334 -4.21 13.47 35.78
CA ILE A 334 -3.04 13.55 34.90
C ILE A 334 -2.15 14.76 35.23
N SER A 335 -0.83 14.55 35.26
CA SER A 335 0.13 15.62 35.52
C SER A 335 0.29 16.55 34.31
N ALA A 336 0.74 17.79 34.53
CA ALA A 336 1.02 18.71 33.43
C ALA A 336 2.12 18.19 32.49
N GLY A 337 3.10 17.44 33.00
CA GLY A 337 4.14 16.79 32.19
C GLY A 337 3.59 15.64 31.34
N ASP A 338 2.67 14.85 31.89
CA ASP A 338 2.00 13.77 31.14
C ASP A 338 1.15 14.29 29.98
N CYS A 339 0.54 15.49 30.13
CA CYS A 339 -0.19 16.15 29.05
C CYS A 339 0.70 16.44 27.83
N SER A 340 2.01 16.62 28.04
CA SER A 340 2.98 16.82 26.95
C SER A 340 3.64 15.53 26.46
N SER A 341 3.36 14.39 27.10
CA SER A 341 3.95 13.11 26.74
C SER A 341 3.17 12.43 25.61
N TYR A 342 3.88 11.99 24.58
CA TYR A 342 3.35 11.12 23.53
C TYR A 342 3.41 9.64 23.91
N GLN A 343 3.99 9.28 25.06
CA GLN A 343 4.09 7.88 25.45
C GLN A 343 2.71 7.26 25.63
N ARG A 344 2.48 6.18 24.89
CA ARG A 344 1.26 5.40 24.92
C ARG A 344 1.41 4.34 25.99
N THR A 345 0.77 4.58 27.12
CA THR A 345 0.80 3.64 28.25
C THR A 345 -0.33 2.62 28.15
N THR A 346 -0.36 1.81 27.08
CA THR A 346 -1.30 0.69 26.93
C THR A 346 -0.85 -0.61 27.59
N GLY A 347 0.27 -0.57 28.33
CA GLY A 347 0.66 -1.70 29.17
C GLY A 347 -0.53 -2.11 30.04
N LEU A 348 -0.76 -3.41 30.17
CA LEU A 348 -1.70 -4.08 31.09
C LEU A 348 -1.48 -3.67 32.57
N ARG A 349 -1.48 -2.37 32.89
CA ARG A 349 -1.31 -1.84 34.25
C ARG A 349 -2.50 -2.18 35.13
N ASP A 350 -3.63 -2.54 34.53
CA ASP A 350 -4.85 -2.97 35.23
C ASP A 350 -5.30 -4.39 34.86
N ALA A 351 -4.37 -5.33 34.66
CA ALA A 351 -4.69 -6.71 35.04
C ALA A 351 -4.91 -6.69 36.56
N LYS A 352 -6.18 -6.63 36.98
CA LYS A 352 -6.52 -6.65 38.41
C LYS A 352 -5.86 -7.89 39.04
N ALA A 353 -5.42 -7.78 40.30
CA ALA A 353 -4.69 -8.83 41.03
C ALA A 353 -5.44 -10.18 41.13
N ASN A 354 -6.68 -10.26 40.66
CA ASN A 354 -7.56 -11.42 40.61
C ASN A 354 -7.70 -12.05 39.20
N GLY A 355 -6.84 -11.73 38.23
CA GLY A 355 -6.66 -12.56 37.03
C GLY A 355 -7.58 -12.27 35.84
N SER A 356 -8.43 -11.23 35.87
CA SER A 356 -9.21 -10.81 34.70
C SER A 356 -8.36 -9.93 33.75
N LEU A 357 -8.44 -10.18 32.43
CA LEU A 357 -8.03 -9.21 31.41
C LEU A 357 -8.72 -7.86 31.72
N GLY A 358 -7.95 -6.77 31.78
CA GLY A 358 -8.46 -5.45 32.17
C GLY A 358 -9.57 -4.91 31.25
N LYS A 359 -10.15 -3.77 31.64
CA LYS A 359 -11.35 -3.14 31.02
C LYS A 359 -11.28 -2.84 29.50
N CYS A 360 -10.12 -2.94 28.87
CA CYS A 360 -9.99 -2.87 27.40
C CYS A 360 -9.79 -4.30 26.86
N PRO A 361 -10.85 -5.09 26.64
CA PRO A 361 -10.69 -6.36 25.95
C PRO A 361 -10.14 -6.10 24.55
N ALA A 362 -9.21 -6.93 24.10
CA ALA A 362 -8.86 -6.96 22.69
C ALA A 362 -10.16 -7.17 21.89
N VAL A 363 -10.41 -6.29 20.92
CA VAL A 363 -11.61 -6.35 20.06
C VAL A 363 -11.32 -7.20 18.84
N LEU A 364 -12.35 -7.74 18.20
CA LEU A 364 -12.19 -8.48 16.95
C LEU A 364 -11.48 -7.61 15.91
N GLY A 365 -10.31 -8.06 15.43
CA GLY A 365 -9.48 -7.30 14.48
C GLY A 365 -8.33 -6.53 15.12
N ASP A 366 -8.14 -6.62 16.44
CA ASP A 366 -7.04 -5.97 17.16
C ASP A 366 -5.66 -6.48 16.67
N LYS A 367 -4.89 -5.59 16.04
CA LYS A 367 -3.53 -5.87 15.54
C LYS A 367 -2.40 -5.59 16.53
N ASN A 368 -2.73 -5.29 17.79
CA ASN A 368 -1.72 -4.88 18.76
C ASN A 368 -0.86 -6.04 19.29
N ILE A 369 0.36 -5.67 19.69
CA ILE A 369 1.25 -6.50 20.50
C ILE A 369 0.96 -6.22 21.98
N TRP A 370 0.39 -7.21 22.65
CA TRP A 370 0.12 -7.18 24.08
C TRP A 370 1.31 -7.76 24.83
N ARG A 371 1.64 -7.18 25.98
CA ARG A 371 2.78 -7.64 26.79
C ARG A 371 2.34 -7.90 28.22
N THR A 372 2.61 -9.09 28.76
CA THR A 372 2.27 -9.42 30.15
C THR A 372 3.01 -8.55 31.16
N GLY A 373 4.18 -8.00 30.79
CA GLY A 373 5.09 -7.38 31.75
C GLY A 373 5.43 -8.37 32.88
N LYS A 374 5.43 -7.91 34.14
CA LYS A 374 5.59 -8.74 35.35
C LYS A 374 4.27 -9.27 35.93
N HIS A 375 3.20 -9.28 35.14
CA HIS A 375 1.85 -9.63 35.59
C HIS A 375 1.47 -11.07 35.25
N TRP A 376 0.44 -11.56 35.93
CA TRP A 376 -0.13 -12.90 35.74
C TRP A 376 -1.42 -12.78 34.94
N LEU A 377 -1.46 -13.43 33.77
CA LEU A 377 -2.67 -13.61 33.00
C LEU A 377 -3.22 -15.01 33.30
N SER A 378 -4.43 -15.11 33.85
CA SER A 378 -4.99 -16.39 34.29
C SER A 378 -6.44 -16.61 33.85
N THR A 379 -6.85 -17.88 33.71
CA THR A 379 -8.28 -18.25 33.58
C THR A 379 -9.00 -18.34 34.93
N ALA A 380 -8.41 -17.83 36.01
CA ALA A 380 -9.02 -17.83 37.33
C ALA A 380 -10.38 -17.12 37.31
N GLY A 381 -11.40 -17.76 37.89
CA GLY A 381 -12.78 -17.25 37.91
C GLY A 381 -13.63 -17.65 36.71
N LEU A 382 -13.07 -18.31 35.69
CA LEU A 382 -13.85 -18.93 34.62
C LEU A 382 -14.40 -20.30 35.05
N ALA A 383 -15.42 -20.80 34.36
CA ALA A 383 -16.01 -22.11 34.63
C ALA A 383 -14.97 -23.25 34.49
N LYS A 384 -15.21 -24.40 35.16
CA LYS A 384 -14.29 -25.55 35.22
C LYS A 384 -13.73 -26.02 33.87
N SER A 385 -14.45 -25.79 32.77
CA SER A 385 -13.93 -25.88 31.41
C SER A 385 -14.28 -24.60 30.66
N SER A 386 -13.28 -23.86 30.23
CA SER A 386 -13.48 -22.56 29.58
C SER A 386 -12.51 -22.35 28.42
N THR A 387 -13.04 -21.79 27.34
CA THR A 387 -12.23 -21.29 26.23
C THR A 387 -12.07 -19.78 26.36
N LEU A 388 -10.84 -19.30 26.52
CA LEU A 388 -10.51 -17.89 26.49
C LEU A 388 -9.98 -17.55 25.09
N LYS A 389 -10.69 -16.67 24.39
CA LYS A 389 -10.24 -16.14 23.10
C LYS A 389 -9.50 -14.83 23.29
N PHE A 390 -8.23 -14.81 22.90
CA PHE A 390 -7.42 -13.61 22.81
C PHE A 390 -7.58 -13.01 21.41
N HIS A 391 -8.12 -11.79 21.35
CA HIS A 391 -8.42 -11.14 20.08
C HIS A 391 -7.28 -10.24 19.55
N GLY A 392 -6.24 -10.00 20.36
CA GLY A 392 -5.06 -9.25 19.93
C GLY A 392 -4.22 -10.06 18.95
N ASP A 393 -3.38 -9.40 18.16
CA ASP A 393 -2.55 -10.08 17.17
C ASP A 393 -1.41 -10.86 17.81
N THR A 394 -0.73 -10.28 18.80
CA THR A 394 0.40 -10.96 19.46
C THR A 394 0.33 -10.79 20.97
N LEU A 395 0.48 -11.87 21.75
CA LEU A 395 0.76 -11.80 23.18
C LEU A 395 2.23 -12.12 23.46
N VAL A 396 2.95 -11.23 24.14
CA VAL A 396 4.33 -11.43 24.59
C VAL A 396 4.33 -11.70 26.09
N VAL A 397 4.77 -12.89 26.48
CA VAL A 397 4.99 -13.30 27.87
C VAL A 397 6.44 -12.97 28.24
N GLN A 398 6.63 -11.77 28.78
CA GLN A 398 7.95 -11.22 29.13
C GLN A 398 8.49 -11.80 30.44
N SER A 399 9.78 -11.59 30.70
CA SER A 399 10.42 -11.93 31.98
C SER A 399 9.64 -11.42 33.21
N GLY A 400 9.36 -12.34 34.13
CA GLY A 400 8.52 -12.11 35.31
C GLY A 400 7.01 -12.23 35.07
N GLY A 401 6.57 -12.25 33.82
CA GLY A 401 5.18 -12.48 33.43
C GLY A 401 4.81 -13.96 33.41
N VAL A 402 3.54 -14.25 33.68
CA VAL A 402 3.02 -15.62 33.70
C VAL A 402 1.72 -15.73 32.92
N LEU A 403 1.66 -16.64 31.95
CA LEU A 403 0.40 -17.13 31.38
C LEU A 403 0.01 -18.41 32.11
N ALA A 404 -1.02 -18.35 32.95
CA ALA A 404 -1.39 -19.44 33.84
C ALA A 404 -2.81 -19.95 33.61
N GLN A 405 -3.03 -21.22 33.84
CA GLN A 405 -4.39 -21.74 34.02
C GLN A 405 -4.88 -21.42 35.45
N GLY A 406 -6.14 -21.03 35.58
CA GLY A 406 -6.83 -20.88 36.87
C GLY A 406 -8.12 -21.71 37.03
N SER A 407 -8.53 -22.47 36.02
CA SER A 407 -9.67 -23.42 36.02
C SER A 407 -9.17 -24.88 35.94
N ASP A 408 -10.02 -25.89 36.14
CA ASP A 408 -9.59 -27.31 36.00
C ASP A 408 -9.18 -27.64 34.56
N SER A 409 -9.88 -27.14 33.55
CA SER A 409 -9.45 -27.20 32.15
C SER A 409 -9.58 -25.83 31.48
N ALA A 410 -8.61 -25.46 30.66
CA ALA A 410 -8.59 -24.19 29.93
C ALA A 410 -8.07 -24.35 28.51
N THR A 411 -8.74 -23.71 27.55
CA THR A 411 -8.21 -23.53 26.20
C THR A 411 -7.97 -22.05 25.92
N PHE A 412 -6.74 -21.68 25.58
CA PHE A 412 -6.40 -20.35 25.09
C PHE A 412 -6.43 -20.38 23.55
N LEU A 413 -7.41 -19.71 22.94
CA LEU A 413 -7.43 -19.47 21.50
C LEU A 413 -6.70 -18.15 21.24
N MET A 414 -5.58 -18.21 20.52
CA MET A 414 -4.69 -17.06 20.34
C MET A 414 -4.30 -16.90 18.87
N ASN A 415 -3.93 -15.67 18.49
CA ASN A 415 -3.26 -15.41 17.22
C ASN A 415 -1.77 -15.76 17.37
N ASN A 416 -0.88 -14.79 17.55
CA ASN A 416 0.54 -15.04 17.80
C ASN A 416 0.86 -15.05 19.31
N LEU A 417 1.87 -15.83 19.68
CA LEU A 417 2.40 -15.89 21.04
C LEU A 417 3.92 -15.76 21.00
N VAL A 418 4.49 -14.98 21.91
CA VAL A 418 5.93 -14.84 22.10
C VAL A 418 6.27 -15.18 23.55
N LEU A 419 7.16 -16.15 23.76
CA LEU A 419 7.75 -16.44 25.06
C LEU A 419 9.15 -15.79 25.11
N ASP A 420 9.25 -14.71 25.87
CA ASP A 420 10.44 -13.83 25.93
C ASP A 420 10.91 -13.63 27.38
N GLY A 421 11.39 -14.73 27.96
CA GLY A 421 11.88 -14.83 29.33
C GLY A 421 10.79 -15.13 30.36
N GLY A 422 9.51 -15.10 29.97
CA GLY A 422 8.38 -15.36 30.85
C GLY A 422 8.10 -16.84 31.11
N ARG A 423 6.93 -17.11 31.69
CA ARG A 423 6.49 -18.48 32.02
C ARG A 423 5.08 -18.78 31.53
N ILE A 424 4.90 -19.92 30.89
CA ILE A 424 3.59 -20.56 30.71
C ILE A 424 3.46 -21.65 31.77
N SER A 425 2.42 -21.61 32.60
CA SER A 425 2.28 -22.52 33.73
C SER A 425 0.88 -23.11 33.86
N HIS A 426 0.85 -24.43 34.00
CA HIS A 426 -0.33 -25.20 34.37
C HIS A 426 -0.54 -25.23 35.90
N HIS A 427 -1.79 -25.26 36.37
CA HIS A 427 -2.13 -25.40 37.80
C HIS A 427 -2.17 -26.89 38.21
N LEU A 428 -2.48 -27.25 39.46
CA LEU A 428 -2.41 -28.63 39.96
C LEU A 428 -3.59 -29.54 39.56
N SER A 429 -4.56 -29.07 38.75
CA SER A 429 -5.76 -29.82 38.35
C SER A 429 -6.14 -29.62 36.88
N GLY A 430 -6.57 -30.73 36.24
CA GLY A 430 -7.02 -30.89 34.83
C GLY A 430 -6.00 -30.48 33.76
N SER A 431 -6.39 -29.95 32.59
CA SER A 431 -5.49 -29.78 31.41
C SER A 431 -5.52 -28.38 30.78
N THR A 432 -4.40 -27.92 30.24
CA THR A 432 -4.32 -26.64 29.49
C THR A 432 -4.07 -26.90 28.02
N THR A 433 -4.79 -26.24 27.13
CA THR A 433 -4.50 -26.20 25.70
C THR A 433 -4.21 -24.77 25.25
N ILE A 434 -3.12 -24.57 24.52
CA ILE A 434 -2.83 -23.35 23.77
C ILE A 434 -3.01 -23.69 22.29
N ASP A 435 -3.95 -23.02 21.65
CA ASP A 435 -4.30 -23.24 20.25
C ASP A 435 -4.08 -21.94 19.47
N LEU A 436 -3.09 -21.96 18.58
CA LEU A 436 -2.63 -20.79 17.83
C LEU A 436 -3.25 -20.71 16.44
N GLN A 437 -4.20 -21.58 16.06
CA GLN A 437 -4.95 -21.44 14.81
C GLN A 437 -4.08 -21.29 13.54
N ASN A 438 -2.97 -22.03 13.47
CA ASN A 438 -1.92 -22.00 12.45
C ASN A 438 -1.08 -20.71 12.41
N LYS A 439 -1.01 -19.99 13.53
CA LYS A 439 -0.20 -18.79 13.70
C LYS A 439 1.13 -19.09 14.40
N THR A 440 1.90 -18.06 14.65
CA THR A 440 3.30 -18.19 15.06
C THR A 440 3.47 -18.22 16.57
N PHE A 441 4.30 -19.16 17.05
CA PHE A 441 4.81 -19.18 18.41
C PHE A 441 6.31 -18.85 18.39
N HIS A 442 6.69 -17.64 18.78
CA HIS A 442 8.09 -17.26 18.95
C HIS A 442 8.63 -17.73 20.32
N LEU A 443 9.68 -18.53 20.28
CA LEU A 443 10.35 -19.13 21.43
C LEU A 443 11.74 -18.51 21.60
N ASN A 444 11.81 -17.32 22.22
CA ASN A 444 13.06 -16.57 22.40
C ASN A 444 13.79 -16.93 23.70
N SER A 445 13.04 -17.14 24.78
CA SER A 445 13.54 -17.68 26.05
C SER A 445 12.37 -17.89 27.02
N GLY A 446 12.51 -18.71 28.05
CA GLY A 446 11.52 -18.80 29.12
C GLY A 446 11.26 -20.22 29.59
N SER A 447 10.09 -20.44 30.21
CA SER A 447 9.71 -21.75 30.74
C SER A 447 8.28 -22.14 30.41
N VAL A 448 8.07 -23.42 30.11
CA VAL A 448 6.77 -24.06 29.96
C VAL A 448 6.68 -25.15 31.03
N ILE A 449 5.72 -25.00 31.94
CA ILE A 449 5.61 -25.85 33.13
C ILE A 449 4.25 -26.57 33.12
N SER A 450 4.27 -27.90 32.93
CA SER A 450 3.11 -28.78 33.16
C SER A 450 2.89 -28.98 34.67
N GLY A 451 1.73 -29.50 35.10
CA GLY A 451 1.42 -29.56 36.54
C GLY A 451 0.97 -30.91 37.08
N GLY A 452 0.96 -30.96 38.42
CA GLY A 452 0.39 -32.00 39.29
C GLY A 452 0.96 -33.43 39.21
N GLN A 453 0.39 -34.34 40.01
CA GLN A 453 0.88 -35.72 40.21
C GLN A 453 0.16 -36.76 39.34
N LYS A 454 -0.88 -36.37 38.59
CA LYS A 454 -1.73 -37.31 37.82
C LYS A 454 -1.44 -37.22 36.32
N SER A 455 -1.61 -38.33 35.60
CA SER A 455 -1.35 -38.47 34.16
C SER A 455 -2.28 -37.70 33.23
N ASN A 456 -3.24 -36.94 33.74
CA ASN A 456 -4.23 -36.20 32.95
C ASN A 456 -4.05 -34.67 33.03
N GLN A 457 -2.81 -34.22 33.27
CA GLN A 457 -2.48 -32.83 33.61
C GLN A 457 -1.52 -32.16 32.63
N ASP A 458 -1.73 -32.47 31.35
CA ASP A 458 -0.88 -32.03 30.26
C ASP A 458 -1.10 -30.55 29.91
N LEU A 459 -0.02 -29.93 29.47
CA LEU A 459 -0.05 -28.66 28.76
C LEU A 459 0.16 -28.97 27.27
N ARG A 460 -0.89 -28.78 26.47
CA ARG A 460 -0.91 -29.05 25.04
C ARG A 460 -0.77 -27.78 24.22
N ILE A 461 0.04 -27.83 23.18
CA ILE A 461 0.21 -26.77 22.19
C ILE A 461 -0.16 -27.33 20.82
N ARG A 462 -1.04 -26.64 20.08
CA ARG A 462 -1.54 -27.12 18.78
C ARG A 462 -1.73 -26.00 17.77
N ASN A 463 -1.81 -26.38 16.49
CA ASN A 463 -1.98 -25.49 15.34
C ASN A 463 -0.99 -24.31 15.39
N ALA A 464 0.30 -24.58 15.51
CA ALA A 464 1.32 -23.56 15.74
C ALA A 464 2.51 -23.71 14.79
N ASN A 465 3.06 -22.60 14.34
CA ASN A 465 4.36 -22.55 13.66
C ASN A 465 5.41 -22.06 14.67
N LEU A 466 6.32 -22.93 15.11
CA LEU A 466 7.37 -22.56 16.06
C LEU A 466 8.49 -21.82 15.34
N VAL A 467 8.96 -20.72 15.92
CA VAL A 467 10.11 -19.94 15.44
C VAL A 467 10.95 -19.42 16.61
N GLY A 468 12.16 -18.95 16.34
CA GLY A 468 13.09 -18.41 17.34
C GLY A 468 14.26 -19.34 17.60
N ASP A 469 15.24 -18.88 18.37
CA ASP A 469 16.53 -19.53 18.63
C ASP A 469 16.83 -19.69 20.13
N GLY A 470 15.81 -19.48 20.96
CA GLY A 470 15.92 -19.46 22.41
C GLY A 470 16.15 -20.80 23.10
N THR A 471 16.57 -20.75 24.36
CA THR A 471 16.47 -21.91 25.25
C THR A 471 15.14 -21.89 25.99
N ILE A 472 14.33 -22.94 25.82
CA ILE A 472 13.02 -23.10 26.46
C ILE A 472 13.12 -24.19 27.53
N GLN A 473 12.89 -23.81 28.78
CA GLN A 473 12.90 -24.74 29.90
C GLN A 473 11.58 -25.49 29.97
N ILE A 474 11.62 -26.82 29.90
CA ILE A 474 10.46 -27.69 30.10
C ILE A 474 10.57 -28.31 31.50
N ALA A 475 9.57 -28.12 32.33
CA ALA A 475 9.55 -28.62 33.70
C ALA A 475 8.15 -29.09 34.13
N ALA A 476 8.06 -29.83 35.23
CA ALA A 476 6.79 -30.19 35.87
C ALA A 476 6.78 -29.76 37.34
N ARG A 477 5.61 -29.39 37.87
CA ARG A 477 5.46 -28.99 39.28
C ARG A 477 5.65 -30.14 40.28
N ALA A 478 5.44 -31.39 39.85
CA ALA A 478 5.58 -32.58 40.69
C ALA A 478 6.12 -33.75 39.87
N ALA A 479 6.63 -34.77 40.56
CA ALA A 479 7.02 -36.04 39.95
C ALA A 479 5.75 -36.82 39.54
N GLY A 480 5.21 -36.50 38.36
CA GLY A 480 4.03 -37.12 37.77
C GLY A 480 4.29 -37.58 36.33
N GLN A 481 3.22 -37.94 35.64
CA GLN A 481 3.22 -38.28 34.20
C GLN A 481 2.80 -37.10 33.30
N SER A 482 2.57 -35.92 33.87
CA SER A 482 2.14 -34.74 33.13
C SER A 482 3.20 -34.26 32.14
N LYS A 483 2.81 -34.09 30.89
CA LYS A 483 3.72 -33.68 29.81
C LYS A 483 3.44 -32.28 29.27
N VAL A 484 4.46 -31.69 28.68
CA VAL A 484 4.29 -30.61 27.70
C VAL A 484 4.26 -31.28 26.33
N GLU A 485 3.10 -31.24 25.70
CA GLU A 485 2.80 -31.95 24.45
C GLU A 485 2.63 -30.93 23.33
N PHE A 486 3.37 -31.14 22.23
CA PHE A 486 3.13 -30.45 20.97
C PHE A 486 2.38 -31.41 20.05
N ASP A 487 1.16 -31.06 19.65
CA ASP A 487 0.33 -31.91 18.80
C ASP A 487 0.93 -32.03 17.39
N SER A 488 0.50 -33.02 16.61
CA SER A 488 0.91 -33.23 15.20
C SER A 488 0.60 -32.08 14.23
N THR A 489 -0.19 -31.10 14.67
CA THR A 489 -0.48 -29.86 13.94
C THR A 489 0.55 -28.76 14.18
N VAL A 490 1.55 -29.00 15.03
CA VAL A 490 2.65 -28.07 15.27
C VAL A 490 3.77 -28.28 14.27
N ASN A 491 4.12 -27.22 13.55
CA ASN A 491 5.28 -27.17 12.68
C ASN A 491 6.51 -26.66 13.44
N THR A 492 7.52 -27.52 13.61
CA THR A 492 8.74 -27.19 14.37
C THR A 492 9.86 -26.61 13.51
N ASN A 493 9.73 -26.59 12.18
CA ASN A 493 10.84 -26.32 11.25
C ASN A 493 11.48 -24.94 11.42
N GLY A 494 10.74 -23.95 11.92
CA GLY A 494 11.23 -22.59 12.12
C GLY A 494 12.01 -22.38 13.43
N PHE A 495 11.94 -23.32 14.39
CA PHE A 495 12.59 -23.17 15.69
C PHE A 495 14.01 -23.73 15.65
N ARG A 496 14.99 -22.88 15.98
CA ARG A 496 16.43 -23.19 15.95
C ARG A 496 17.08 -23.28 17.33
N GLY A 497 16.27 -23.14 18.38
CA GLY A 497 16.75 -23.06 19.75
C GLY A 497 16.98 -24.42 20.40
N THR A 498 16.85 -24.47 21.73
CA THR A 498 17.01 -25.71 22.51
C THR A 498 15.84 -25.91 23.47
N PHE A 499 15.27 -27.12 23.48
CA PHE A 499 14.39 -27.56 24.56
C PHE A 499 15.24 -28.16 25.69
N ALA A 500 15.27 -27.48 26.83
CA ALA A 500 15.97 -27.93 28.02
C ALA A 500 14.96 -28.57 28.99
N VAL A 501 14.86 -29.89 28.96
CA VAL A 501 13.92 -30.66 29.78
C VAL A 501 14.56 -31.02 31.12
N ARG A 502 13.98 -30.51 32.21
CA ARG A 502 14.53 -30.58 33.57
C ARG A 502 13.43 -30.79 34.61
N SER A 503 13.81 -31.01 35.87
CA SER A 503 12.90 -30.95 37.03
C SER A 503 11.57 -31.69 36.84
N ASN A 504 11.64 -32.99 36.55
CA ASN A 504 10.52 -33.90 36.30
C ASN A 504 9.69 -33.59 35.04
N GLY A 505 10.08 -32.60 34.24
CA GLY A 505 9.42 -32.29 32.98
C GLY A 505 9.43 -33.49 32.02
N ILE A 506 8.32 -33.69 31.34
CA ILE A 506 8.22 -34.63 30.20
C ILE A 506 7.91 -33.79 28.97
N LEU A 507 8.75 -33.90 27.94
CA LEU A 507 8.50 -33.30 26.64
C LEU A 507 8.00 -34.38 25.68
N ASP A 508 6.94 -34.06 24.95
CA ASP A 508 6.36 -34.89 23.91
C ASP A 508 6.21 -34.05 22.63
N LEU A 509 6.80 -34.54 21.55
CA LEU A 509 6.91 -33.85 20.26
C LEU A 509 6.31 -34.72 19.17
N PRO A 510 5.68 -34.13 18.14
CA PRO A 510 5.22 -34.88 16.99
C PRO A 510 6.42 -35.37 16.15
N PRO A 511 6.20 -36.19 15.10
CA PRO A 511 7.27 -36.55 14.18
C PRO A 511 8.00 -35.31 13.62
N VAL A 512 9.33 -35.30 13.67
CA VAL A 512 10.16 -34.19 13.17
C VAL A 512 11.14 -34.72 12.14
N SER A 513 10.93 -34.39 10.86
CA SER A 513 11.81 -34.83 9.77
C SER A 513 13.05 -33.94 9.59
N LEU A 514 12.98 -32.66 10.00
CA LEU A 514 14.05 -31.67 9.82
C LEU A 514 14.71 -31.32 11.16
N ALA A 515 15.99 -31.66 11.29
CA ALA A 515 16.83 -31.32 12.45
C ALA A 515 17.06 -29.80 12.53
N SER A 516 16.18 -29.09 13.22
CA SER A 516 16.20 -27.62 13.34
C SER A 516 16.63 -27.14 14.73
N PHE A 517 16.32 -27.87 15.81
CA PHE A 517 16.57 -27.50 17.20
C PHE A 517 17.38 -28.54 18.00
N GLY A 518 17.92 -28.14 19.15
CA GLY A 518 18.60 -29.01 20.10
C GLY A 518 17.67 -29.56 21.21
N LEU A 519 18.01 -30.73 21.75
CA LEU A 519 17.33 -31.36 22.88
C LEU A 519 18.30 -31.63 24.04
N ASN A 520 18.04 -31.07 25.21
CA ASN A 520 18.86 -31.26 26.41
C ASN A 520 18.02 -31.87 27.54
N LEU A 521 18.29 -33.13 27.86
CA LEU A 521 17.65 -33.89 28.94
C LEU A 521 18.59 -33.91 30.15
N SER A 522 18.21 -33.25 31.23
CA SER A 522 19.05 -33.14 32.43
C SER A 522 18.25 -33.21 33.73
N GLY A 523 18.93 -33.52 34.85
CA GLY A 523 18.28 -33.72 36.15
C GLY A 523 17.32 -34.91 36.12
N SER A 524 16.03 -34.67 36.34
CA SER A 524 14.97 -35.69 36.19
C SER A 524 14.06 -35.45 34.98
N GLY A 525 14.48 -34.58 34.04
CA GLY A 525 13.74 -34.32 32.80
C GLY A 525 13.78 -35.51 31.84
N ARG A 526 12.67 -35.76 31.15
CA ARG A 526 12.47 -36.93 30.29
C ARG A 526 11.86 -36.54 28.94
N TYR A 527 12.16 -37.30 27.89
CA TYR A 527 11.54 -37.17 26.58
C TYR A 527 10.74 -38.44 26.25
N ARG A 528 9.56 -38.29 25.64
CA ARG A 528 8.70 -39.39 25.20
C ARG A 528 9.04 -39.78 23.75
N LEU A 529 9.54 -40.99 23.55
CA LEU A 529 10.05 -41.51 22.28
C LEU A 529 9.02 -42.41 21.59
N ASP A 530 7.86 -41.84 21.26
CA ASP A 530 6.79 -42.55 20.53
C ASP A 530 6.97 -42.46 19.01
N ASP A 531 7.54 -41.36 18.52
CA ASP A 531 7.68 -41.02 17.10
C ASP A 531 9.14 -40.84 16.66
N GLU A 532 9.38 -40.82 15.34
CA GLU A 532 10.70 -40.46 14.78
C GLU A 532 10.92 -38.95 14.84
N ILE A 533 12.02 -38.53 15.48
CA ILE A 533 12.42 -37.12 15.54
C ILE A 533 13.85 -36.89 15.08
N SER A 534 14.06 -35.78 14.39
CA SER A 534 15.37 -35.28 13.98
C SER A 534 15.73 -34.04 14.81
N VAL A 535 16.89 -34.08 15.46
CA VAL A 535 17.42 -32.98 16.29
C VAL A 535 18.80 -32.56 15.80
N ALA A 536 19.12 -31.28 15.95
CA ALA A 536 20.42 -30.70 15.60
C ALA A 536 21.49 -31.00 16.67
N SER A 537 21.08 -31.26 17.91
CA SER A 537 21.96 -31.73 18.98
C SER A 537 21.15 -32.48 20.04
N LEU A 538 21.79 -33.43 20.72
CA LEU A 538 21.19 -34.19 21.81
C LEU A 538 22.16 -34.27 22.99
N VAL A 539 21.77 -33.75 24.14
CA VAL A 539 22.52 -33.85 25.39
C VAL A 539 21.67 -34.63 26.39
N ILE A 540 22.22 -35.71 26.96
CA ILE A 540 21.56 -36.50 28.00
C ILE A 540 22.47 -36.55 29.22
N ASN A 541 21.96 -36.07 30.36
CA ASN A 541 22.68 -36.00 31.63
C ASN A 541 24.06 -35.32 31.52
N GLY A 542 24.14 -34.26 30.70
CA GLY A 542 25.37 -33.52 30.45
C GLY A 542 26.33 -34.14 29.42
N ALA A 543 26.05 -35.36 28.94
CA ALA A 543 26.81 -35.99 27.87
C ALA A 543 26.18 -35.70 26.50
N GLU A 544 26.98 -35.19 25.57
CA GLU A 544 26.57 -34.98 24.18
C GLU A 544 26.54 -36.32 23.43
N SER A 545 25.44 -36.57 22.73
CA SER A 545 25.30 -37.74 21.86
C SER A 545 25.88 -37.39 20.48
N PRO A 546 26.78 -38.23 19.92
CA PRO A 546 27.28 -38.02 18.57
C PRO A 546 26.17 -38.00 17.52
N ALA A 547 26.53 -37.61 16.31
CA ALA A 547 25.63 -37.76 15.17
C ALA A 547 25.35 -39.23 14.86
N GLY A 548 24.10 -39.55 14.65
CA GLY A 548 23.64 -40.91 14.44
C GLY A 548 22.12 -41.04 14.51
N THR A 549 21.65 -42.26 14.29
CA THR A 549 20.26 -42.63 14.55
C THR A 549 20.25 -43.58 15.72
N TYR A 550 19.49 -43.23 16.76
CA TYR A 550 19.46 -43.94 18.03
C TYR A 550 18.04 -44.42 18.32
N ALA A 551 17.86 -45.72 18.45
CA ALA A 551 16.71 -46.31 19.13
C ALA A 551 16.93 -46.29 20.66
N TYR A 552 15.86 -46.47 21.43
CA TYR A 552 15.92 -46.52 22.91
C TYR A 552 17.05 -47.43 23.44
N ARG A 553 17.23 -48.61 22.83
CA ARG A 553 18.24 -49.61 23.22
C ARG A 553 19.69 -49.20 22.95
N ASP A 554 19.92 -48.20 22.10
CA ASP A 554 21.26 -47.74 21.73
C ASP A 554 21.86 -46.81 22.79
N PHE A 555 21.02 -46.29 23.70
CA PHE A 555 21.46 -45.46 24.82
C PHE A 555 21.94 -46.30 26.01
N ALA A 556 22.97 -45.82 26.72
CA ALA A 556 23.41 -46.44 27.97
C ALA A 556 22.27 -46.47 29.01
N ARG A 557 22.23 -47.48 29.88
CA ARG A 557 21.17 -47.66 30.90
C ARG A 557 20.90 -46.39 31.74
N GLN A 558 21.95 -45.63 32.06
CA GLN A 558 21.81 -44.37 32.79
C GLN A 558 21.07 -43.28 31.98
N HIS A 559 21.25 -43.24 30.65
CA HIS A 559 20.57 -42.31 29.74
C HIS A 559 19.13 -42.75 29.44
N GLN A 560 18.86 -44.05 29.42
CA GLN A 560 17.51 -44.60 29.21
C GLN A 560 16.49 -44.08 30.24
N THR A 561 16.92 -43.72 31.46
CA THR A 561 16.03 -43.12 32.47
C THR A 561 15.48 -41.74 32.08
N HIS A 562 16.06 -41.09 31.07
CA HIS A 562 15.61 -39.84 30.47
C HIS A 562 14.71 -40.03 29.25
N LEU A 563 14.45 -41.27 28.84
CA LEU A 563 13.58 -41.61 27.73
C LEU A 563 12.38 -42.39 28.27
N ILE A 564 11.20 -42.09 27.76
CA ILE A 564 9.95 -42.81 28.05
C ILE A 564 9.48 -43.41 26.74
N ASP A 565 9.00 -44.64 26.77
CA ASP A 565 8.55 -45.41 25.61
C ASP A 565 9.69 -45.76 24.62
N ASP A 566 9.43 -46.71 23.71
CA ASP A 566 10.43 -47.27 22.78
C ASP A 566 9.94 -47.41 21.33
N GLY A 567 8.88 -46.67 20.97
CA GLY A 567 8.23 -46.72 19.65
C GLY A 567 9.02 -46.03 18.52
N GLY A 568 9.79 -44.98 18.85
CA GLY A 568 10.46 -44.10 17.90
C GLY A 568 11.99 -44.22 17.84
N ARG A 569 12.60 -43.33 17.05
CA ARG A 569 14.07 -43.15 16.93
C ARG A 569 14.43 -41.67 16.99
N ILE A 570 15.60 -41.37 17.56
CA ILE A 570 16.18 -40.02 17.54
C ILE A 570 17.30 -39.98 16.50
N HIS A 571 17.12 -39.15 15.47
CA HIS A 571 18.15 -38.82 14.50
C HIS A 571 18.89 -37.58 14.99
N VAL A 572 20.05 -37.78 15.62
CA VAL A 572 20.96 -36.68 15.96
C VAL A 572 21.77 -36.39 14.71
N ARG A 573 21.50 -35.26 14.05
CA ARG A 573 22.35 -34.83 12.94
C ARG A 573 23.51 -34.04 13.52
N SER A 574 24.74 -34.33 13.10
CA SER A 574 25.90 -33.58 13.57
C SER A 574 25.66 -32.10 13.33
N ASP A 575 25.86 -31.32 14.36
CA ASP A 575 26.13 -29.89 14.28
C ASP A 575 27.45 -29.58 13.53
N ARG A 576 28.05 -30.51 12.77
CA ARG A 576 29.03 -30.13 11.76
C ARG A 576 28.23 -29.48 10.61
N ARG A 577 27.79 -28.22 10.52
CA ARG A 577 28.04 -26.88 11.13
C ARG A 577 29.42 -26.53 11.70
N ALA A 578 30.45 -27.27 11.28
CA ALA A 578 31.78 -26.71 11.03
C ALA A 578 31.99 -26.51 9.51
N ILE A 579 30.94 -26.13 8.80
CA ILE A 579 31.03 -24.90 8.03
C ILE A 579 30.03 -24.00 8.75
N GLN A 580 30.53 -23.10 9.61
CA GLN A 580 29.71 -22.01 10.13
C GLN A 580 29.07 -21.28 8.92
N PRO A 581 28.05 -20.42 9.11
CA PRO A 581 27.94 -19.23 8.27
C PRO A 581 29.35 -18.60 8.23
N GLY A 582 30.08 -18.88 7.14
CA GLY A 582 31.51 -18.72 7.12
C GLY A 582 31.81 -17.29 6.74
N LYS A 583 32.33 -16.50 7.68
CA LYS A 583 33.33 -15.51 7.28
C LYS A 583 34.44 -16.29 6.56
N LEU A 584 34.45 -16.24 5.22
CA LEU A 584 35.53 -16.76 4.38
C LEU A 584 36.87 -16.20 4.88
N VAL A 585 37.65 -16.96 5.65
CA VAL A 585 38.87 -16.42 6.27
C VAL A 585 39.78 -15.76 5.21
N ALA A 586 40.12 -14.49 5.43
CA ALA A 586 40.98 -13.70 4.55
C ALA A 586 42.22 -14.49 4.12
N ASN A 587 42.53 -14.47 2.82
CA ASN A 587 43.70 -15.09 2.17
C ASN A 587 43.67 -16.62 1.95
N SER A 588 42.52 -17.28 2.04
CA SER A 588 42.41 -18.69 1.61
C SER A 588 42.13 -18.78 0.10
N ASN A 589 43.12 -19.24 -0.69
CA ASN A 589 42.92 -19.60 -2.11
C ASN A 589 42.16 -20.94 -2.19
N TRP A 590 40.86 -20.92 -2.42
CA TRP A 590 40.07 -22.14 -2.60
C TRP A 590 40.17 -22.63 -4.06
N ALA A 591 40.91 -23.72 -4.26
CA ALA A 591 41.05 -24.37 -5.58
C ALA A 591 40.21 -25.64 -5.73
N TRP A 592 39.33 -25.99 -4.78
CA TRP A 592 38.59 -27.26 -4.78
C TRP A 592 37.08 -27.05 -4.71
N SER A 593 36.37 -27.89 -5.48
CA SER A 593 34.92 -27.97 -5.70
C SER A 593 34.10 -27.73 -4.44
N LEU A 594 33.16 -26.78 -4.53
CA LEU A 594 32.05 -26.67 -3.58
C LEU A 594 31.31 -28.03 -3.54
N PRO A 595 30.93 -28.54 -2.35
CA PRO A 595 30.29 -29.84 -2.27
C PRO A 595 28.93 -29.81 -2.99
N SER A 596 28.79 -30.64 -4.03
CA SER A 596 27.52 -30.90 -4.71
C SER A 596 26.68 -31.84 -3.83
N TYR A 597 25.81 -31.27 -3.00
CA TYR A 597 24.77 -32.03 -2.31
C TYR A 597 23.44 -31.78 -3.01
N GLN A 598 22.96 -32.79 -3.74
CA GLN A 598 21.68 -32.81 -4.48
C GLN A 598 20.42 -32.61 -3.62
N ASP A 599 20.55 -32.43 -2.30
CA ASP A 599 19.43 -32.32 -1.38
C ASP A 599 19.21 -30.87 -0.92
N GLN A 600 18.25 -30.20 -1.58
CA GLN A 600 17.43 -29.05 -1.13
C GLN A 600 17.99 -28.19 0.03
N ASP A 601 19.21 -27.66 -0.13
CA ASP A 601 19.84 -26.92 0.96
C ASP A 601 19.28 -25.50 1.07
N ASP A 602 18.43 -25.26 2.08
CA ASP A 602 17.73 -24.00 2.36
C ASP A 602 18.64 -22.87 2.88
N HIS A 603 19.96 -23.02 2.78
CA HIS A 603 20.94 -22.12 3.39
C HIS A 603 21.21 -20.86 2.56
N VAL A 604 21.31 -19.73 3.27
CA VAL A 604 21.73 -18.43 2.76
C VAL A 604 23.21 -18.25 3.08
N TRP A 605 24.03 -17.94 2.07
CA TRP A 605 25.48 -17.80 2.18
C TRP A 605 25.87 -16.33 2.14
N GLY A 606 26.59 -15.83 3.15
CA GLY A 606 27.07 -14.44 3.20
C GLY A 606 28.53 -14.30 2.77
N VAL A 607 28.82 -13.33 1.91
CA VAL A 607 30.19 -12.84 1.64
C VAL A 607 30.34 -11.53 2.42
N ASP A 608 30.90 -11.60 3.63
CA ASP A 608 31.28 -10.43 4.46
C ASP A 608 32.62 -9.87 3.98
N HIS A 609 33.55 -9.39 4.84
CA HIS A 609 34.87 -8.74 4.55
C HIS A 609 35.89 -9.54 3.69
N ASN A 610 35.43 -10.43 2.81
CA ASN A 610 36.20 -11.49 2.20
C ASN A 610 35.95 -11.50 0.70
N ARG A 611 36.96 -12.00 -0.03
CA ARG A 611 36.91 -12.16 -1.48
C ARG A 611 36.64 -13.62 -1.82
N LEU A 612 35.50 -13.89 -2.47
CA LEU A 612 35.21 -15.21 -3.05
C LEU A 612 35.79 -15.25 -4.46
N GLY A 613 36.92 -15.95 -4.63
CA GLY A 613 37.55 -16.18 -5.93
C GLY A 613 36.90 -17.35 -6.69
N VAL A 614 36.43 -17.12 -7.92
CA VAL A 614 35.96 -18.19 -8.82
C VAL A 614 37.17 -18.77 -9.58
N SER A 615 37.43 -20.08 -9.47
CA SER A 615 38.64 -20.73 -10.04
C SER A 615 38.40 -21.49 -11.37
N SER A 616 39.49 -21.77 -12.09
CA SER A 616 39.57 -22.08 -13.53
C SER A 616 39.13 -23.47 -13.99
N ARG A 617 38.55 -24.30 -13.12
CA ARG A 617 38.00 -25.57 -13.60
C ARG A 617 36.69 -25.28 -14.35
N PRO A 618 36.47 -25.83 -15.55
CA PRO A 618 35.17 -25.76 -16.20
C PRO A 618 34.15 -26.40 -15.26
N LEU A 619 33.41 -25.58 -14.50
CA LEU A 619 32.26 -26.00 -13.69
C LEU A 619 31.07 -26.29 -14.61
N ALA A 620 31.31 -27.05 -15.68
CA ALA A 620 30.27 -27.60 -16.52
C ALA A 620 29.46 -28.69 -15.79
N ALA A 621 29.86 -29.10 -14.57
CA ALA A 621 29.23 -30.19 -13.84
C ALA A 621 28.66 -29.82 -12.45
N ASP A 622 29.18 -28.83 -11.73
CA ASP A 622 28.76 -28.58 -10.33
C ASP A 622 28.24 -27.15 -10.12
N PRO A 623 26.91 -26.93 -10.11
CA PRO A 623 26.33 -25.65 -9.73
C PRO A 623 26.54 -25.33 -8.25
N PHE A 624 26.55 -24.03 -7.90
CA PHE A 624 26.28 -23.65 -6.52
C PHE A 624 24.81 -23.94 -6.23
N GLU A 625 24.53 -24.93 -5.38
CA GLU A 625 23.16 -25.39 -5.07
C GLU A 625 22.54 -24.71 -3.83
N GLY A 626 23.17 -23.68 -3.28
CA GLY A 626 22.62 -22.90 -2.17
C GLY A 626 21.36 -22.11 -2.57
N ARG A 627 20.44 -21.90 -1.61
CA ARG A 627 19.20 -21.14 -1.82
C ARG A 627 19.48 -19.69 -2.23
N GLU A 628 20.42 -19.02 -1.58
CA GLU A 628 20.75 -17.61 -1.81
C GLU A 628 22.21 -17.32 -1.47
N LEU A 629 22.87 -16.53 -2.30
CA LEU A 629 24.19 -15.95 -2.06
C LEU A 629 24.03 -14.44 -1.81
N VAL A 630 24.42 -13.94 -0.63
CA VAL A 630 24.31 -12.53 -0.23
C VAL A 630 25.70 -11.93 -0.14
N VAL A 631 25.94 -10.83 -0.83
CA VAL A 631 27.20 -10.07 -0.82
C VAL A 631 26.98 -8.79 0.00
N GLN A 632 27.46 -8.78 1.24
CA GLN A 632 27.26 -7.69 2.20
C GLN A 632 28.24 -6.52 1.98
N SER A 633 28.10 -5.45 2.75
CA SER A 633 28.72 -4.12 2.54
C SER A 633 30.26 -4.04 2.53
N ASP A 634 30.97 -5.15 2.69
CA ASP A 634 32.44 -5.23 2.56
C ASP A 634 32.90 -6.48 1.81
N GLY A 635 31.96 -7.22 1.20
CA GLY A 635 32.24 -8.46 0.50
C GLY A 635 32.46 -8.31 -0.97
N GLU A 636 33.30 -9.18 -1.51
CA GLU A 636 33.62 -9.19 -2.92
C GLU A 636 33.46 -10.60 -3.52
N ILE A 637 32.64 -10.74 -4.55
CA ILE A 637 32.74 -11.88 -5.47
C ILE A 637 33.64 -11.44 -6.61
N SER A 638 34.74 -12.15 -6.85
CA SER A 638 35.67 -11.78 -7.91
C SER A 638 36.05 -12.98 -8.77
N SER A 639 36.13 -12.78 -10.08
CA SER A 639 36.82 -13.75 -10.93
C SER A 639 38.33 -13.52 -10.88
N ASP A 640 39.08 -14.53 -10.46
CA ASP A 640 40.54 -14.54 -10.51
C ASP A 640 41.09 -15.24 -11.76
N VAL A 641 40.20 -15.73 -12.64
CA VAL A 641 40.55 -16.55 -13.81
C VAL A 641 39.82 -16.08 -15.06
N ALA A 642 40.38 -16.40 -16.22
CA ALA A 642 39.73 -16.11 -17.49
C ALA A 642 38.51 -17.03 -17.71
N ASN A 643 37.40 -16.50 -18.26
CA ASN A 643 36.21 -17.25 -18.65
C ASN A 643 35.49 -17.96 -17.48
N ALA A 644 35.45 -17.33 -16.31
CA ALA A 644 34.77 -17.90 -15.15
C ALA A 644 33.24 -17.88 -15.33
N ILE A 645 32.56 -18.94 -14.89
CA ILE A 645 31.10 -19.00 -14.81
C ILE A 645 30.71 -19.27 -13.36
N LEU A 646 29.96 -18.36 -12.75
CA LEU A 646 29.27 -18.58 -11.47
C LEU A 646 27.81 -18.94 -11.77
N ASN A 647 27.44 -20.20 -11.54
CA ASN A 647 26.06 -20.65 -11.58
C ASN A 647 25.45 -20.52 -10.19
N THR A 648 24.40 -19.72 -10.00
CA THR A 648 23.70 -19.57 -8.71
C THR A 648 22.18 -19.51 -8.89
N ARG A 649 21.41 -19.79 -7.83
CA ARG A 649 19.95 -19.56 -7.82
C ARG A 649 19.70 -18.09 -7.48
N ASN A 650 19.51 -17.76 -6.21
CA ASN A 650 19.32 -16.37 -5.82
C ASN A 650 20.65 -15.70 -5.48
N LEU A 651 20.82 -14.46 -5.89
CA LEU A 651 21.96 -13.61 -5.58
C LEU A 651 21.42 -12.31 -4.98
N THR A 652 22.01 -11.81 -3.90
CA THR A 652 21.67 -10.52 -3.29
C THR A 652 22.93 -9.68 -3.16
N LEU A 653 22.95 -8.49 -3.74
CA LEU A 653 23.97 -7.46 -3.54
C LEU A 653 23.44 -6.47 -2.49
N ASP A 654 24.00 -6.53 -1.28
CA ASP A 654 23.58 -5.74 -0.10
C ASP A 654 24.72 -4.82 0.36
N GLY A 655 25.18 -3.99 -0.57
CA GLY A 655 26.28 -3.03 -0.38
C GLY A 655 27.66 -3.55 -0.80
N GLY A 656 27.80 -4.83 -1.13
CA GLY A 656 29.10 -5.42 -1.53
C GLY A 656 29.49 -5.19 -2.99
N THR A 657 30.52 -5.90 -3.44
CA THR A 657 31.10 -5.79 -4.79
C THR A 657 31.04 -7.11 -5.55
N ILE A 658 30.69 -7.08 -6.83
CA ILE A 658 30.96 -8.17 -7.78
C ILE A 658 31.92 -7.63 -8.82
N SER A 659 33.10 -8.24 -8.94
CA SER A 659 34.16 -7.73 -9.79
C SER A 659 34.69 -8.75 -10.80
N ASN A 660 35.07 -8.26 -11.98
CA ASN A 660 35.94 -8.96 -12.89
C ASN A 660 37.24 -8.15 -13.04
N ARG A 661 38.36 -8.67 -12.52
CA ARG A 661 39.66 -7.96 -12.51
C ARG A 661 40.69 -8.56 -13.47
N LYS A 662 40.28 -9.47 -14.37
CA LYS A 662 41.20 -10.30 -15.17
C LYS A 662 40.86 -10.26 -16.66
N VAL A 663 41.76 -10.86 -17.44
CA VAL A 663 41.95 -10.78 -18.91
C VAL A 663 40.82 -11.34 -19.81
N ALA A 664 39.69 -11.79 -19.25
CA ALA A 664 38.57 -12.34 -20.03
C ALA A 664 37.23 -12.15 -19.29
N TRP A 665 36.11 -12.54 -19.89
CA TRP A 665 34.78 -12.37 -19.31
C TRP A 665 34.57 -13.21 -18.03
N PHE A 666 33.71 -12.70 -17.15
CA PHE A 666 33.16 -13.37 -15.96
C PHE A 666 31.64 -13.41 -16.09
N ARG A 667 31.05 -14.60 -16.19
CA ARG A 667 29.61 -14.78 -16.32
C ARG A 667 28.99 -15.21 -15.00
N VAL A 668 27.91 -14.55 -14.60
CA VAL A 668 27.02 -14.93 -13.51
C VAL A 668 25.70 -15.40 -14.12
N ASP A 669 25.44 -16.70 -14.05
CA ASP A 669 24.23 -17.34 -14.55
C ASP A 669 23.27 -17.62 -13.39
N LEU A 670 22.10 -16.98 -13.43
CA LEU A 670 21.07 -17.02 -12.40
C LEU A 670 20.01 -18.11 -12.64
N ARG A 671 20.04 -18.82 -13.77
CA ARG A 671 19.18 -19.99 -14.07
C ARG A 671 17.66 -19.78 -13.86
N GLY A 672 17.17 -18.59 -14.15
CA GLY A 672 15.77 -18.17 -14.02
C GLY A 672 15.39 -17.61 -12.65
N HIS A 673 16.35 -17.42 -11.74
CA HIS A 673 16.13 -16.96 -10.37
C HIS A 673 16.45 -15.47 -10.17
N GLU A 674 16.32 -14.99 -8.92
CA GLU A 674 16.40 -13.56 -8.60
C GLU A 674 17.83 -13.07 -8.34
N PHE A 675 18.13 -11.88 -8.85
CA PHE A 675 19.27 -11.07 -8.44
C PHE A 675 18.77 -9.79 -7.76
N LYS A 676 18.78 -9.77 -6.43
CA LYS A 676 18.31 -8.66 -5.61
C LYS A 676 19.41 -7.62 -5.40
N LEU A 677 19.14 -6.40 -5.84
CA LEU A 677 20.06 -5.26 -5.81
C LEU A 677 19.58 -4.26 -4.73
N ASN A 678 20.10 -4.39 -3.51
CA ASN A 678 19.83 -3.47 -2.39
C ASN A 678 20.87 -2.35 -2.26
N GLY A 679 21.98 -2.47 -2.97
CA GLY A 679 23.05 -1.48 -3.09
C GLY A 679 24.38 -2.18 -3.35
N GLY A 680 25.45 -1.44 -3.68
CA GLY A 680 26.79 -2.02 -3.87
C GLY A 680 27.40 -1.65 -5.22
N GLN A 681 28.42 -2.40 -5.64
CA GLN A 681 29.21 -2.12 -6.84
C GLN A 681 29.32 -3.34 -7.78
N LEU A 682 29.13 -3.12 -9.07
CA LEU A 682 29.48 -4.05 -10.14
C LEU A 682 30.68 -3.47 -10.88
N PHE A 683 31.81 -4.18 -10.81
CA PHE A 683 33.11 -3.66 -11.24
C PHE A 683 33.65 -4.48 -12.40
N ALA A 684 33.79 -3.88 -13.58
CA ALA A 684 34.41 -4.51 -14.74
C ALA A 684 35.75 -3.81 -15.05
N ASP A 685 36.87 -4.48 -14.77
CA ASP A 685 38.22 -3.95 -15.02
C ASP A 685 38.96 -4.81 -16.03
N SER A 686 39.43 -4.15 -17.08
CA SER A 686 40.08 -4.78 -18.23
C SER A 686 41.57 -4.99 -18.07
N GLY A 687 42.26 -4.14 -17.31
CA GLY A 687 43.72 -4.00 -17.46
C GLY A 687 44.19 -3.95 -18.94
N GLY A 688 43.34 -3.46 -19.87
CA GLY A 688 43.61 -3.48 -21.32
C GLY A 688 42.93 -4.59 -22.16
N HIS A 689 42.20 -5.53 -21.57
CA HIS A 689 41.57 -6.68 -22.26
C HIS A 689 40.03 -6.71 -22.12
N PRO A 690 39.27 -7.38 -23.02
CA PRO A 690 37.82 -7.52 -22.86
C PRO A 690 37.49 -8.37 -21.63
N SER A 691 37.02 -7.73 -20.56
CA SER A 691 36.77 -8.34 -19.24
C SER A 691 35.32 -8.14 -18.79
N ASP A 692 34.40 -8.44 -19.68
CA ASP A 692 32.98 -8.23 -19.41
C ASP A 692 32.52 -8.99 -18.16
N LEU A 693 31.75 -8.32 -17.31
CA LEU A 693 30.97 -8.93 -16.25
C LEU A 693 29.55 -9.15 -16.78
N ILE A 694 29.21 -10.40 -17.05
CA ILE A 694 28.01 -10.78 -17.81
C ILE A 694 26.99 -11.45 -16.89
N PHE A 695 25.75 -10.96 -16.86
CA PHE A 695 24.64 -11.56 -16.12
C PHE A 695 23.64 -12.19 -17.09
N THR A 696 23.25 -13.44 -16.83
CA THR A 696 22.34 -14.21 -17.70
C THR A 696 21.24 -14.93 -16.93
N GLN A 697 20.12 -15.19 -17.61
CA GLN A 697 18.99 -16.02 -17.18
C GLN A 697 18.46 -15.68 -15.78
N GLY A 698 17.81 -14.54 -15.57
CA GLY A 698 17.38 -14.18 -14.22
C GLY A 698 16.46 -12.98 -14.15
N ARG A 699 16.10 -12.57 -12.94
CA ARG A 699 15.24 -11.41 -12.70
C ARG A 699 15.86 -10.47 -11.68
N LEU A 700 16.02 -9.20 -12.04
CA LEU A 700 16.49 -8.18 -11.10
C LEU A 700 15.37 -7.76 -10.15
N THR A 701 15.68 -7.66 -8.86
CA THR A 701 14.77 -7.15 -7.82
C THR A 701 15.50 -6.15 -6.92
N GLY A 702 14.80 -5.51 -5.97
CA GLY A 702 15.40 -4.56 -5.02
C GLY A 702 15.22 -3.09 -5.40
N SER A 703 15.82 -2.20 -4.61
CA SER A 703 15.62 -0.74 -4.73
C SER A 703 16.88 0.07 -4.40
N GLY A 704 18.06 -0.57 -4.41
CA GLY A 704 19.32 0.06 -4.03
C GLY A 704 19.94 0.96 -5.10
N ASN A 705 20.95 1.73 -4.69
CA ASN A 705 21.86 2.37 -5.64
C ASN A 705 23.02 1.41 -5.94
N VAL A 706 23.13 0.99 -7.19
CA VAL A 706 24.18 0.09 -7.68
C VAL A 706 25.14 0.88 -8.54
N GLU A 707 26.38 0.97 -8.09
CA GLU A 707 27.45 1.60 -8.86
C GLU A 707 27.98 0.62 -9.92
N ILE A 708 28.13 1.09 -11.15
CA ILE A 708 28.79 0.38 -12.25
C ILE A 708 30.11 1.10 -12.50
N ALA A 709 31.23 0.48 -12.11
CA ALA A 709 32.54 1.13 -12.10
C ALA A 709 33.58 0.36 -12.94
N GLY A 710 34.60 1.09 -13.40
CA GLY A 710 35.78 0.59 -14.09
C GLY A 710 37.01 1.37 -13.59
N SER A 711 38.22 0.86 -13.84
CA SER A 711 39.46 1.54 -13.41
C SER A 711 40.27 2.13 -14.55
N HIS A 712 39.93 1.80 -15.80
CA HIS A 712 40.69 2.19 -16.98
C HIS A 712 39.80 2.75 -18.09
N PRO A 713 40.26 3.75 -18.87
CA PRO A 713 39.56 4.32 -20.03
C PRO A 713 39.47 3.37 -21.24
N ASN A 714 39.34 2.07 -21.01
CA ASN A 714 39.21 1.07 -22.06
C ASN A 714 37.73 0.74 -22.29
N PRO A 715 37.15 1.06 -23.45
CA PRO A 715 35.73 0.79 -23.75
C PRO A 715 35.39 -0.71 -23.87
N SER A 716 36.37 -1.60 -23.67
CA SER A 716 36.22 -3.05 -23.83
C SER A 716 35.74 -3.78 -22.59
N ALA A 717 35.75 -3.17 -21.39
CA ALA A 717 35.20 -3.78 -20.18
C ALA A 717 33.78 -3.26 -19.95
N LYS A 718 32.83 -4.18 -19.87
CA LYS A 718 31.41 -3.85 -19.74
C LYS A 718 30.76 -4.64 -18.61
N VAL A 719 29.80 -4.03 -17.93
CA VAL A 719 28.79 -4.79 -17.19
C VAL A 719 27.62 -5.03 -18.15
N VAL A 720 27.37 -6.30 -18.47
CA VAL A 720 26.39 -6.71 -19.48
C VAL A 720 25.26 -7.47 -18.80
N PHE A 721 24.04 -6.96 -18.91
CA PHE A 721 22.83 -7.75 -18.65
C PHE A 721 22.31 -8.26 -19.98
N GLU A 722 22.30 -9.59 -20.18
CA GLU A 722 21.80 -10.17 -21.45
C GLU A 722 20.26 -10.10 -21.55
N SER A 723 19.72 -10.36 -22.74
CA SER A 723 18.26 -10.38 -23.02
C SER A 723 17.46 -11.40 -22.21
N SER A 724 18.14 -12.34 -21.57
CA SER A 724 17.56 -13.32 -20.64
C SER A 724 17.36 -12.78 -19.22
N ILE A 725 17.72 -11.51 -18.95
CA ILE A 725 17.49 -10.83 -17.67
C ILE A 725 16.20 -10.00 -17.72
N ASP A 726 15.24 -10.31 -16.84
CA ASP A 726 14.07 -9.48 -16.57
C ASP A 726 14.43 -8.36 -15.58
N THR A 727 14.40 -7.11 -16.02
CA THR A 727 14.74 -5.94 -15.19
C THR A 727 13.55 -5.35 -14.43
N ALA A 728 12.32 -5.82 -14.70
CA ALA A 728 11.08 -5.15 -14.24
C ALA A 728 10.90 -5.13 -12.72
N GLY A 729 11.58 -6.00 -11.97
CA GLY A 729 11.50 -6.06 -10.51
C GLY A 729 12.44 -5.09 -9.78
N PHE A 730 13.41 -4.47 -10.46
CA PHE A 730 14.37 -3.56 -9.84
C PHE A 730 13.89 -2.12 -9.91
N SER A 731 13.87 -1.44 -8.76
CA SER A 731 13.34 -0.08 -8.58
C SER A 731 14.38 0.95 -8.13
N GLY A 732 15.65 0.58 -8.13
CA GLY A 732 16.75 1.41 -7.64
C GLY A 732 17.37 2.29 -8.71
N THR A 733 18.64 2.64 -8.51
CA THR A 733 19.43 3.46 -9.45
C THR A 733 20.67 2.71 -9.90
N PHE A 734 20.94 2.67 -11.20
CA PHE A 734 22.27 2.35 -11.73
C PHE A 734 23.08 3.64 -11.89
N SER A 735 24.20 3.74 -11.19
CA SER A 735 25.14 4.88 -11.30
C SER A 735 26.39 4.42 -12.04
N VAL A 736 26.52 4.78 -13.31
CA VAL A 736 27.67 4.40 -14.15
C VAL A 736 28.77 5.44 -14.00
N THR A 737 29.90 5.04 -13.42
CA THR A 737 31.04 5.90 -13.05
C THR A 737 32.33 5.43 -13.73
N ASP A 738 33.41 6.19 -13.57
CA ASP A 738 34.80 5.76 -13.77
C ASP A 738 35.07 4.89 -15.01
N HIS A 739 34.79 5.43 -16.20
CA HIS A 739 35.02 4.78 -17.49
C HIS A 739 34.26 3.47 -17.73
N ALA A 740 33.37 3.06 -16.82
CA ALA A 740 32.58 1.86 -16.96
C ALA A 740 31.61 1.97 -18.14
N VAL A 741 31.32 0.83 -18.75
CA VAL A 741 30.27 0.72 -19.77
C VAL A 741 29.18 -0.21 -19.24
N LEU A 742 27.96 0.30 -19.11
CA LEU A 742 26.79 -0.52 -18.85
C LEU A 742 26.13 -0.90 -20.18
N SER A 743 25.86 -2.19 -20.39
CA SER A 743 25.07 -2.69 -21.51
C SER A 743 23.81 -3.36 -20.98
N LEU A 744 22.65 -2.84 -21.39
CA LEU A 744 21.33 -3.33 -20.97
C LEU A 744 20.63 -4.01 -22.15
N PRO A 745 19.78 -5.01 -21.89
CA PRO A 745 18.92 -5.57 -22.93
C PRO A 745 17.81 -4.58 -23.27
N THR A 746 16.89 -4.98 -24.15
CA THR A 746 15.66 -4.20 -24.37
C THR A 746 14.87 -4.15 -23.06
N VAL A 747 14.73 -2.95 -22.50
CA VAL A 747 13.97 -2.71 -21.26
C VAL A 747 12.67 -2.02 -21.64
N THR A 748 11.55 -2.74 -21.50
CA THR A 748 10.22 -2.23 -21.84
C THR A 748 9.46 -1.63 -20.66
N ASN A 749 9.99 -1.79 -19.44
CA ASN A 749 9.39 -1.29 -18.20
C ASN A 749 10.34 -0.30 -17.52
N ALA A 750 9.91 0.95 -17.36
CA ALA A 750 10.61 1.94 -16.56
C ALA A 750 10.52 1.61 -15.06
N SER A 751 11.33 0.68 -14.59
CA SER A 751 11.36 0.28 -13.18
C SER A 751 12.45 1.00 -12.40
N PHE A 752 13.59 1.36 -13.01
CA PHE A 752 14.76 1.94 -12.33
C PHE A 752 15.20 3.30 -12.89
N ALA A 753 16.05 4.00 -12.14
CA ALA A 753 16.76 5.20 -12.56
C ALA A 753 18.16 4.87 -13.11
N LEU A 754 18.66 5.69 -14.04
CA LEU A 754 20.00 5.57 -14.61
C LEU A 754 20.73 6.91 -14.55
N GLU A 755 21.95 6.91 -14.02
CA GLU A 755 22.80 8.09 -13.91
C GLU A 755 24.17 7.79 -14.54
N LEU A 756 24.55 8.57 -15.55
CA LEU A 756 25.86 8.52 -16.19
C LEU A 756 26.72 9.66 -15.65
N ILE A 757 27.71 9.30 -14.84
CA ILE A 757 28.51 10.23 -14.03
C ILE A 757 29.95 10.21 -14.55
N GLY A 758 30.53 11.40 -14.72
CA GLY A 758 31.90 11.55 -15.19
C GLY A 758 32.12 10.89 -16.55
N SER A 759 33.01 9.90 -16.61
CA SER A 759 33.37 9.16 -17.82
C SER A 759 32.58 7.87 -18.03
N GLY A 760 31.59 7.57 -17.17
CA GLY A 760 30.71 6.41 -17.31
C GLY A 760 29.86 6.47 -18.58
N LYS A 761 29.63 5.31 -19.20
CA LYS A 761 28.96 5.20 -20.50
C LYS A 761 27.84 4.16 -20.50
N LEU A 762 26.81 4.41 -21.31
CA LEU A 762 25.78 3.43 -21.64
C LEU A 762 25.94 2.95 -23.08
N GLN A 763 26.02 1.64 -23.28
CA GLN A 763 25.86 1.02 -24.58
C GLN A 763 24.36 0.79 -24.83
N PHE A 764 23.77 1.50 -25.80
CA PHE A 764 22.32 1.52 -26.04
C PHE A 764 21.95 0.98 -27.43
N ASP A 765 22.39 -0.24 -27.75
CA ASP A 765 22.07 -0.90 -29.03
C ASP A 765 20.59 -1.38 -29.13
N SER A 766 19.78 -1.12 -28.10
CA SER A 766 18.36 -1.47 -28.06
C SER A 766 17.54 -0.44 -27.27
N THR A 767 16.21 -0.57 -27.27
CA THR A 767 15.32 0.33 -26.52
C THR A 767 15.48 0.13 -25.01
N VAL A 768 15.88 1.17 -24.27
CA VAL A 768 15.99 1.12 -22.81
C VAL A 768 15.04 2.15 -22.18
N MET A 769 14.05 1.65 -21.44
CA MET A 769 13.10 2.49 -20.68
C MET A 769 13.55 2.64 -19.23
N VAL A 770 13.63 3.87 -18.74
CA VAL A 770 14.05 4.23 -17.37
C VAL A 770 13.07 5.23 -16.74
N GLN A 771 12.96 5.24 -15.42
CA GLN A 771 12.14 6.22 -14.69
C GLN A 771 12.76 7.62 -14.71
N LYS A 772 14.09 7.67 -14.66
CA LYS A 772 14.88 8.88 -14.63
C LYS A 772 16.19 8.61 -15.35
N LEU A 773 16.62 9.55 -16.17
CA LEU A 773 17.93 9.52 -16.83
C LEU A 773 18.67 10.80 -16.50
N VAL A 774 19.87 10.66 -15.93
CA VAL A 774 20.79 11.77 -15.68
C VAL A 774 22.06 11.54 -16.50
N ILE A 775 22.44 12.52 -17.32
CA ILE A 775 23.70 12.47 -18.09
C ILE A 775 24.47 13.75 -17.82
N GLY A 776 25.72 13.64 -17.36
CA GLY A 776 26.55 14.80 -17.05
C GLY A 776 25.95 15.70 -15.96
N GLY A 777 25.25 15.10 -14.99
CA GLY A 777 24.54 15.83 -13.92
C GLY A 777 23.23 16.50 -14.33
N GLN A 778 22.82 16.41 -15.60
CA GLN A 778 21.55 16.96 -16.08
C GLN A 778 20.48 15.87 -16.14
N SER A 779 19.38 16.07 -15.42
CA SER A 779 18.20 15.20 -15.52
C SER A 779 17.46 15.51 -16.82
N LEU A 780 17.27 14.50 -17.66
CA LEU A 780 16.48 14.63 -18.87
C LEU A 780 14.99 14.64 -18.54
N ALA A 781 14.23 15.37 -19.33
CA ALA A 781 12.78 15.41 -19.21
C ALA A 781 12.18 14.05 -19.63
N PRO A 782 10.94 13.74 -19.22
CA PRO A 782 10.22 12.62 -19.79
C PRO A 782 10.13 12.71 -21.31
N GLY A 783 10.52 11.65 -22.02
CA GLY A 783 10.66 11.70 -23.47
C GLY A 783 11.25 10.42 -24.07
N VAL A 784 11.32 10.40 -25.40
CA VAL A 784 12.04 9.39 -26.18
C VAL A 784 13.21 10.12 -26.81
N TYR A 785 14.40 9.58 -26.63
CA TYR A 785 15.64 10.18 -27.05
C TYR A 785 16.39 9.19 -27.95
N TYR A 786 16.60 9.59 -29.20
CA TYR A 786 17.51 8.93 -30.12
C TYR A 786 18.90 9.54 -29.97
N TYR A 787 19.93 8.88 -30.50
CA TYR A 787 21.31 9.34 -30.40
C TYR A 787 21.50 10.82 -30.80
N ASP A 788 20.83 11.26 -31.85
CA ASP A 788 20.92 12.62 -32.38
C ASP A 788 20.17 13.67 -31.55
N ASP A 789 19.32 13.26 -30.60
CA ASP A 789 18.61 14.17 -29.70
C ASP A 789 19.53 14.65 -28.54
N PHE A 790 20.69 14.03 -28.37
CA PHE A 790 21.65 14.36 -27.31
C PHE A 790 22.68 15.41 -27.75
N THR A 791 23.10 16.26 -26.81
CA THR A 791 24.20 17.21 -27.05
C THR A 791 25.51 16.46 -27.31
N ALA A 792 26.53 17.13 -27.87
CA ALA A 792 27.84 16.51 -28.09
C ALA A 792 28.44 15.94 -26.79
N ASP A 793 28.29 16.66 -25.67
CA ASP A 793 28.77 16.21 -24.36
C ASP A 793 27.99 15.00 -23.84
N GLN A 794 26.67 14.97 -24.01
CA GLN A 794 25.83 13.83 -23.63
C GLN A 794 26.13 12.59 -24.48
N ARG A 795 26.37 12.78 -25.78
CA ARG A 795 26.77 11.70 -26.70
C ARG A 795 28.10 11.06 -26.32
N ALA A 796 29.01 11.79 -25.67
CA ALA A 796 30.27 11.22 -25.19
C ALA A 796 30.07 10.13 -24.11
N SER A 797 28.92 10.15 -23.42
CA SER A 797 28.49 9.13 -22.44
C SER A 797 27.69 7.99 -23.07
N LEU A 798 27.54 7.94 -24.39
CA LEU A 798 26.76 6.92 -25.09
C LEU A 798 27.64 6.13 -26.07
N ILE A 799 27.36 4.84 -26.23
CA ILE A 799 28.00 3.95 -27.20
C ILE A 799 26.92 3.26 -28.02
N GLY A 800 27.06 3.26 -29.35
CA GLY A 800 26.05 2.78 -30.30
C GLY A 800 25.10 3.88 -30.79
N ASP A 801 24.28 3.58 -31.79
CA ASP A 801 23.29 4.50 -32.38
C ASP A 801 21.99 3.81 -32.82
N ASN A 802 21.86 2.51 -32.54
CA ASN A 802 20.77 1.68 -33.07
C ASN A 802 19.52 1.60 -32.17
N GLY A 803 19.60 2.05 -30.91
CA GLY A 803 18.49 2.04 -29.96
C GLY A 803 17.87 3.41 -29.67
N CYS A 804 16.97 3.46 -28.68
CA CYS A 804 16.47 4.71 -28.11
C CYS A 804 16.37 4.62 -26.58
N LEU A 805 16.51 5.76 -25.90
CA LEU A 805 16.33 5.89 -24.46
C LEU A 805 14.98 6.52 -24.17
N VAL A 806 14.21 5.90 -23.28
CA VAL A 806 12.88 6.37 -22.94
C VAL A 806 12.82 6.72 -21.47
N VAL A 807 12.67 8.01 -21.17
CA VAL A 807 12.52 8.53 -19.81
C VAL A 807 11.03 8.62 -19.49
N ALA A 808 10.55 7.80 -18.57
CA ALA A 808 9.14 7.79 -18.19
C ALA A 808 8.76 9.05 -17.42
N GLY A 809 7.65 9.68 -17.78
CA GLY A 809 7.07 10.75 -16.99
C GLY A 809 6.20 10.20 -15.88
N GLY A 810 6.21 10.82 -14.70
CA GLY A 810 5.29 10.49 -13.60
C GLY A 810 3.79 10.54 -13.97
N LYS A 811 3.47 11.04 -15.17
CA LYS A 811 2.19 10.83 -15.87
C LYS A 811 2.37 9.73 -16.92
N SER A 812 2.28 8.48 -16.46
CA SER A 812 2.05 7.23 -17.21
C SER A 812 1.96 7.34 -18.75
N THR A 813 3.10 7.55 -19.40
CA THR A 813 3.28 7.16 -20.81
C THR A 813 3.54 5.67 -20.84
N HIS A 814 2.58 4.90 -21.33
CA HIS A 814 2.74 3.45 -21.46
C HIS A 814 3.31 3.11 -22.85
N ALA A 815 4.44 2.42 -22.83
CA ALA A 815 5.07 1.80 -23.98
C ALA A 815 4.28 0.56 -24.43
N PHE A 816 4.14 0.34 -25.73
CA PHE A 816 3.90 -1.00 -26.27
C PHE A 816 5.25 -1.63 -26.65
N GLY A 817 5.50 -2.89 -26.29
CA GLY A 817 6.44 -3.75 -27.01
C GLY A 817 5.87 -4.29 -28.33
N ASP A 818 6.58 -5.22 -28.97
CA ASP A 818 6.06 -5.94 -30.14
C ASP A 818 4.91 -6.86 -29.73
N GLY A 819 3.79 -6.83 -30.47
CA GLY A 819 2.67 -7.70 -30.15
C GLY A 819 1.31 -7.27 -30.68
N ASP A 820 0.28 -7.82 -30.06
CA ASP A 820 -1.11 -7.71 -30.48
C ASP A 820 -1.90 -6.65 -29.70
N LEU A 821 -2.21 -5.50 -30.28
CA LEU A 821 -2.96 -4.35 -29.74
C LEU A 821 -4.22 -4.69 -28.92
N ASP A 822 -4.88 -5.82 -29.18
CA ASP A 822 -6.14 -6.19 -28.52
C ASP A 822 -5.99 -7.26 -27.43
N SER A 823 -4.78 -7.78 -27.20
CA SER A 823 -4.56 -8.82 -26.20
C SER A 823 -4.64 -8.27 -24.77
N THR A 824 -5.47 -8.90 -23.95
CA THR A 824 -5.60 -8.56 -22.52
C THR A 824 -4.36 -8.92 -21.71
N GLU A 825 -3.52 -9.82 -22.22
CA GLU A 825 -2.32 -10.32 -21.51
C GLU A 825 -1.08 -9.44 -21.74
N THR A 826 -0.97 -8.77 -22.89
CA THR A 826 0.32 -8.22 -23.34
C THR A 826 0.53 -6.75 -22.94
N TRP A 827 -0.52 -6.03 -22.50
CA TRP A 827 -0.46 -4.57 -22.27
C TRP A 827 -0.83 -4.11 -20.86
N GLY A 828 -0.42 -4.88 -19.85
CA GLY A 828 -0.31 -4.38 -18.48
C GLY A 828 -1.45 -4.73 -17.53
N GLY A 829 -1.58 -6.02 -17.22
CA GLY A 829 -2.13 -6.50 -15.94
C GLY A 829 -3.39 -7.36 -16.08
N LYS A 830 -3.38 -8.51 -15.38
CA LYS A 830 -4.43 -9.56 -15.28
C LYS A 830 -5.81 -9.10 -14.75
N THR A 831 -6.10 -7.80 -14.76
CA THR A 831 -7.38 -7.25 -14.29
C THR A 831 -8.09 -6.56 -15.45
N PRO A 832 -9.39 -6.83 -15.70
CA PRO A 832 -10.15 -6.17 -16.74
C PRO A 832 -10.11 -4.66 -16.49
N ARG A 833 -9.47 -3.90 -17.38
CA ARG A 833 -9.47 -2.43 -17.26
C ARG A 833 -10.89 -1.93 -17.47
N PRO A 834 -11.35 -0.93 -16.68
CA PRO A 834 -12.61 -0.26 -16.92
C PRO A 834 -12.60 0.32 -18.34
N THR A 835 -13.75 0.36 -18.99
CA THR A 835 -14.02 0.74 -20.39
C THR A 835 -13.59 2.18 -20.80
N ARG A 836 -12.69 2.85 -20.06
CA ARG A 836 -12.23 4.22 -20.25
C ARG A 836 -10.79 4.42 -19.76
N ASP A 837 -9.83 3.75 -20.39
CA ASP A 837 -8.42 4.04 -20.14
C ASP A 837 -8.08 5.41 -20.73
N ARG A 838 -7.80 6.39 -19.87
CA ARG A 838 -7.49 7.78 -20.24
C ARG A 838 -6.04 8.01 -20.68
N GLN A 839 -5.23 6.96 -20.73
CA GLN A 839 -3.79 7.09 -20.96
C GLN A 839 -3.43 7.31 -22.43
N ARG A 840 -2.33 8.04 -22.64
CA ARG A 840 -1.64 8.11 -23.93
C ARG A 840 -0.62 6.98 -23.99
N TRP A 841 -0.73 6.19 -25.04
CA TRP A 841 0.13 5.07 -25.29
C TRP A 841 1.03 5.32 -26.50
N ARG A 842 2.24 4.78 -26.48
CA ARG A 842 3.31 5.09 -27.43
C ARG A 842 3.91 3.82 -28.01
N SER A 843 4.10 3.77 -29.32
CA SER A 843 4.66 2.61 -30.00
C SER A 843 6.16 2.46 -29.80
N LEU A 844 6.91 3.52 -29.49
CA LEU A 844 8.35 3.48 -29.14
C LEU A 844 9.24 2.63 -30.09
N SER A 845 9.05 2.76 -31.40
CA SER A 845 9.73 1.96 -32.44
C SER A 845 9.28 0.50 -32.57
N PHE A 846 8.35 0.01 -31.76
CA PHE A 846 7.83 -1.36 -31.86
C PHE A 846 6.80 -1.53 -32.97
N ARG A 847 6.65 -2.78 -33.39
CA ARG A 847 5.64 -3.24 -34.33
C ARG A 847 4.38 -3.69 -33.59
N LEU A 848 3.30 -2.95 -33.82
CA LEU A 848 1.97 -3.20 -33.29
C LEU A 848 1.13 -3.94 -34.33
N THR A 849 0.48 -5.02 -33.90
CA THR A 849 -0.44 -5.81 -34.73
C THR A 849 -1.85 -5.81 -34.15
N THR A 850 -2.92 -5.85 -34.96
CA THR A 850 -4.30 -5.74 -34.42
C THR A 850 -4.93 -7.02 -33.88
N GLY A 851 -4.24 -8.15 -33.98
CA GLY A 851 -4.70 -9.38 -33.35
C GLY A 851 -5.86 -10.13 -33.93
N GLY A 852 -5.86 -11.43 -33.64
CA GLY A 852 -6.93 -12.34 -34.01
C GLY A 852 -7.12 -12.60 -35.51
N GLY A 853 -8.28 -13.16 -35.85
CA GLY A 853 -8.62 -13.66 -37.18
C GLY A 853 -8.95 -12.57 -38.20
N GLY A 854 -9.02 -12.98 -39.48
CA GLY A 854 -9.43 -12.11 -40.58
C GLY A 854 -10.84 -11.57 -40.40
N HIS A 855 -11.10 -10.36 -40.91
CA HIS A 855 -12.38 -9.66 -40.81
C HIS A 855 -12.87 -9.34 -39.39
N ALA A 856 -12.03 -9.51 -38.36
CA ALA A 856 -12.38 -9.16 -37.00
C ALA A 856 -12.47 -7.63 -36.82
N LYS A 857 -13.47 -7.18 -36.03
CA LYS A 857 -13.53 -5.83 -35.50
C LYS A 857 -12.90 -5.82 -34.09
N ARG A 858 -11.86 -5.01 -33.91
CA ARG A 858 -11.09 -4.87 -32.67
C ARG A 858 -11.22 -3.46 -32.14
N ALA A 859 -11.10 -3.30 -30.82
CA ALA A 859 -11.14 -1.99 -30.18
C ALA A 859 -9.82 -1.75 -29.44
N PHE A 860 -9.18 -0.62 -29.74
CA PHE A 860 -8.12 -0.08 -28.93
C PHE A 860 -8.74 0.60 -27.69
N HIS A 861 -8.41 0.09 -26.50
CA HIS A 861 -9.05 0.54 -25.27
C HIS A 861 -8.43 1.81 -24.65
N GLY A 862 -7.25 2.24 -25.11
CA GLY A 862 -6.59 3.47 -24.67
C GLY A 862 -7.20 4.74 -25.25
N GLN A 863 -6.93 5.90 -24.62
CA GLN A 863 -7.43 7.20 -25.06
C GLN A 863 -6.73 7.69 -26.33
N THR A 864 -5.41 7.51 -26.41
CA THR A 864 -4.59 7.93 -27.54
C THR A 864 -3.53 6.87 -27.81
N LEU A 865 -3.43 6.41 -29.06
CA LEU A 865 -2.27 5.69 -29.56
C LEU A 865 -1.38 6.64 -30.36
N GLN A 866 -0.13 6.78 -29.98
CA GLN A 866 0.89 7.50 -30.72
C GLN A 866 1.84 6.51 -31.39
N VAL A 867 1.93 6.57 -32.72
CA VAL A 867 2.87 5.80 -33.53
C VAL A 867 4.12 6.65 -33.75
N ASP A 868 5.11 6.44 -32.89
CA ASP A 868 6.37 7.17 -32.87
C ASP A 868 7.26 6.78 -34.06
N ARG A 869 8.28 7.60 -34.33
CA ARG A 869 9.34 7.32 -35.31
C ARG A 869 9.89 5.90 -35.15
N GLY A 870 10.00 5.18 -36.26
CA GLY A 870 10.44 3.78 -36.28
C GLY A 870 9.34 2.77 -35.95
N GLY A 871 8.25 3.18 -35.31
CA GLY A 871 7.13 2.30 -34.98
C GLY A 871 6.32 1.94 -36.22
N GLU A 872 5.76 0.73 -36.23
CA GLU A 872 4.88 0.27 -37.30
C GLU A 872 3.58 -0.26 -36.69
N MET A 873 2.42 0.15 -37.22
CA MET A 873 1.14 -0.49 -36.94
C MET A 873 0.67 -1.26 -38.17
N SER A 874 0.28 -2.52 -37.99
CA SER A 874 -0.17 -3.38 -39.09
C SER A 874 -1.30 -4.32 -38.68
N PRO A 875 -2.11 -4.84 -39.61
CA PRO A 875 -3.10 -5.85 -39.27
C PRO A 875 -2.48 -7.24 -39.15
N SER A 876 -2.94 -8.04 -38.19
CA SER A 876 -2.51 -9.45 -38.06
C SER A 876 -3.09 -10.32 -39.19
N ALA A 877 -4.29 -10.00 -39.67
CA ALA A 877 -5.00 -10.72 -40.71
C ALA A 877 -5.72 -9.79 -41.71
N GLY A 878 -6.14 -10.31 -42.87
CA GLY A 878 -6.84 -9.50 -43.86
C GLY A 878 -8.25 -9.09 -43.40
N GLY A 879 -8.69 -7.88 -43.75
CA GLY A 879 -10.09 -7.46 -43.60
C GLY A 879 -10.43 -6.84 -42.24
N GLN A 880 -9.45 -6.65 -41.37
CA GLN A 880 -9.68 -6.23 -39.99
C GLN A 880 -10.10 -4.76 -39.89
N VAL A 881 -10.91 -4.47 -38.86
CA VAL A 881 -11.32 -3.11 -38.49
C VAL A 881 -10.78 -2.82 -37.08
N LEU A 882 -9.89 -1.84 -36.95
CA LEU A 882 -9.41 -1.36 -35.66
C LEU A 882 -10.17 -0.08 -35.29
N GLN A 883 -11.06 -0.21 -34.30
CA GLN A 883 -11.76 0.90 -33.69
C GLN A 883 -10.85 1.57 -32.64
N MET A 884 -10.69 2.89 -32.70
CA MET A 884 -9.80 3.63 -31.82
C MET A 884 -10.45 4.91 -31.32
N ASN A 885 -9.93 5.41 -30.19
CA ASN A 885 -10.19 6.78 -29.77
C ASN A 885 -9.30 7.72 -30.58
N ASN A 886 -8.20 8.23 -30.03
CA ASN A 886 -7.31 9.13 -30.77
C ASN A 886 -6.10 8.39 -31.35
N LEU A 887 -5.62 8.84 -32.50
CA LEU A 887 -4.42 8.35 -33.16
C LEU A 887 -3.47 9.51 -33.45
N VAL A 888 -2.19 9.40 -33.07
CA VAL A 888 -1.16 10.39 -33.37
C VAL A 888 -0.09 9.72 -34.21
N MET A 889 0.21 10.28 -35.38
CA MET A 889 1.33 9.87 -36.23
C MET A 889 2.48 10.84 -36.01
N ASP A 890 3.53 10.38 -35.34
CA ASP A 890 4.71 11.18 -34.97
C ASP A 890 6.00 10.54 -35.51
N GLY A 891 6.00 10.26 -36.81
CA GLY A 891 7.13 9.72 -37.56
C GLY A 891 7.05 8.22 -37.88
N GLY A 892 6.09 7.50 -37.28
CA GLY A 892 5.89 6.06 -37.50
C GLY A 892 5.21 5.69 -38.82
N SER A 893 4.91 4.41 -39.00
CA SER A 893 4.22 3.87 -40.18
C SER A 893 2.94 3.12 -39.82
N ILE A 894 1.94 3.18 -40.70
CA ILE A 894 0.78 2.29 -40.70
C ILE A 894 0.80 1.51 -42.00
N THR A 895 0.88 0.19 -41.91
CA THR A 895 1.12 -0.69 -43.06
C THR A 895 0.05 -1.75 -43.16
N ASN A 896 -0.65 -1.84 -44.29
CA ASN A 896 -1.49 -2.99 -44.62
C ASN A 896 -0.80 -3.91 -45.64
N SER A 897 -0.13 -4.95 -45.15
CA SER A 897 0.51 -5.98 -46.00
C SER A 897 -0.37 -7.22 -46.26
N ARG A 898 -1.63 -7.24 -45.79
CA ARG A 898 -2.50 -8.43 -45.78
C ARG A 898 -3.44 -8.47 -46.98
N VAL A 899 -4.16 -9.58 -47.18
CA VAL A 899 -4.92 -9.90 -48.40
C VAL A 899 -6.27 -9.17 -48.57
N ALA A 900 -6.62 -8.24 -47.67
CA ALA A 900 -7.86 -7.47 -47.73
C ALA A 900 -7.69 -6.10 -47.05
N THR A 901 -8.70 -5.23 -47.15
CA THR A 901 -8.69 -3.88 -46.54
C THR A 901 -8.41 -3.93 -45.04
N PHE A 902 -7.58 -3.01 -44.56
CA PHE A 902 -7.42 -2.72 -43.14
C PHE A 902 -8.07 -1.37 -42.87
N THR A 903 -9.07 -1.36 -41.98
CA THR A 903 -9.84 -0.15 -41.67
C THR A 903 -9.49 0.35 -40.28
N ILE A 904 -9.19 1.64 -40.15
CA ILE A 904 -9.05 2.36 -38.88
C ILE A 904 -10.30 3.23 -38.70
N ASP A 905 -11.09 2.90 -37.67
CA ASP A 905 -12.34 3.58 -37.33
C ASP A 905 -12.14 4.43 -36.08
N LEU A 906 -12.12 5.75 -36.24
CA LEU A 906 -11.84 6.69 -35.14
C LEU A 906 -13.09 7.02 -34.31
N SER A 907 -14.27 6.52 -34.67
CA SER A 907 -15.51 6.68 -33.88
C SER A 907 -15.85 8.12 -33.44
N GLY A 908 -15.51 9.11 -34.26
CA GLY A 908 -15.71 10.54 -34.05
C GLY A 908 -14.50 11.29 -33.45
N ASN A 909 -13.42 10.59 -33.14
CA ASN A 909 -12.23 11.15 -32.49
C ASN A 909 -11.16 11.64 -33.49
N GLU A 910 -10.05 12.15 -32.95
CA GLU A 910 -9.01 12.82 -33.74
C GLU A 910 -7.90 11.87 -34.20
N MET A 911 -7.42 12.10 -35.44
CA MET A 911 -6.15 11.60 -35.95
C MET A 911 -5.21 12.78 -36.21
N GLU A 912 -4.17 12.91 -35.41
CA GLU A 912 -3.16 13.97 -35.54
C GLU A 912 -2.00 13.49 -36.42
N LEU A 913 -1.74 14.19 -37.52
CA LEU A 913 -0.77 13.84 -38.55
C LEU A 913 0.44 14.80 -38.50
N ASN A 914 1.43 14.50 -37.66
CA ASN A 914 2.61 15.34 -37.44
C ASN A 914 3.81 14.92 -38.29
N ALA A 915 4.00 13.62 -38.48
CA ALA A 915 4.92 13.03 -39.45
C ALA A 915 4.61 11.53 -39.61
N GLY A 916 5.03 10.90 -40.71
CA GLY A 916 4.98 9.44 -40.82
C GLY A 916 4.63 8.92 -42.21
N ARG A 917 4.29 7.63 -42.28
CA ARG A 917 3.99 6.94 -43.54
C ARG A 917 2.70 6.11 -43.43
N LEU A 918 1.89 6.16 -44.48
CA LEU A 918 0.71 5.32 -44.68
C LEU A 918 0.99 4.43 -45.89
N ILE A 919 1.04 3.11 -45.68
CA ILE A 919 1.51 2.14 -46.66
C ILE A 919 0.40 1.13 -46.93
N ALA A 920 -0.16 1.16 -48.13
CA ALA A 920 -1.17 0.20 -48.57
C ALA A 920 -0.55 -0.96 -49.36
N GLY A 921 -1.24 -2.09 -49.41
CA GLY A 921 -0.93 -3.15 -50.37
C GLY A 921 0.14 -4.18 -49.97
N ALA A 922 0.11 -5.29 -50.71
CA ALA A 922 1.25 -6.16 -51.01
C ALA A 922 1.14 -6.56 -52.49
N THR A 923 1.80 -7.63 -52.94
CA THR A 923 1.84 -8.10 -54.35
C THR A 923 0.50 -8.50 -55.00
N LYS A 924 -0.68 -8.13 -54.46
CA LYS A 924 -2.02 -8.35 -55.06
C LYS A 924 -2.93 -7.11 -54.89
N PRO A 925 -3.88 -6.84 -55.81
CA PRO A 925 -4.82 -5.72 -55.71
C PRO A 925 -5.83 -5.88 -54.56
N GLY A 926 -6.56 -4.81 -54.20
CA GLY A 926 -7.69 -4.84 -53.25
C GLY A 926 -7.30 -4.75 -51.76
N ARG A 927 -6.08 -4.31 -51.45
CA ARG A 927 -5.50 -4.31 -50.10
C ARG A 927 -5.37 -2.88 -49.58
N HIS A 928 -6.51 -2.23 -49.44
CA HIS A 928 -6.59 -0.81 -49.09
C HIS A 928 -6.24 -0.57 -47.62
N LEU A 929 -5.72 0.61 -47.31
CA LEU A 929 -5.69 1.13 -45.95
C LEU A 929 -6.77 2.20 -45.85
N SER A 930 -7.81 1.98 -45.06
CA SER A 930 -8.99 2.84 -45.02
C SER A 930 -9.13 3.53 -43.66
N PHE A 931 -9.50 4.80 -43.66
CA PHE A 931 -9.78 5.59 -42.46
C PHE A 931 -11.21 6.10 -42.49
N GLN A 932 -11.94 5.96 -41.38
CA GLN A 932 -13.34 6.38 -41.27
C GLN A 932 -13.69 6.99 -39.91
N ASN A 933 -14.78 7.73 -39.88
CA ASN A 933 -15.44 8.29 -38.69
C ASN A 933 -14.49 9.09 -37.80
N GLY A 934 -13.89 10.17 -38.29
CA GLY A 934 -12.87 10.88 -37.52
C GLY A 934 -12.57 12.29 -38.00
N VAL A 935 -11.65 12.96 -37.32
CA VAL A 935 -11.20 14.32 -37.65
C VAL A 935 -9.69 14.31 -37.84
N LEU A 936 -9.20 14.71 -39.02
CA LEU A 936 -7.77 14.87 -39.27
C LEU A 936 -7.28 16.21 -38.73
N GLY A 937 -6.25 16.17 -37.89
CA GLY A 937 -5.50 17.32 -37.38
C GLY A 937 -4.00 17.21 -37.70
N GLY A 938 -3.21 18.20 -37.26
CA GLY A 938 -1.75 18.24 -37.44
C GLY A 938 -1.31 19.05 -38.66
N SER A 939 0.01 19.26 -38.78
CA SER A 939 0.62 20.11 -39.83
C SER A 939 1.77 19.43 -40.57
N GLY A 940 1.91 18.12 -40.41
CA GLY A 940 3.04 17.34 -40.90
C GLY A 940 3.05 17.02 -42.39
N THR A 941 4.16 16.45 -42.85
CA THR A 941 4.23 15.74 -44.13
C THR A 941 3.97 14.25 -43.90
N ILE A 942 2.97 13.70 -44.57
CA ILE A 942 2.60 12.28 -44.49
C ILE A 942 2.89 11.61 -45.83
N GLY A 943 3.82 10.65 -45.81
CA GLY A 943 4.15 9.84 -46.97
C GLY A 943 3.05 8.81 -47.24
N VAL A 944 2.55 8.73 -48.47
CA VAL A 944 1.58 7.72 -48.93
C VAL A 944 2.26 6.84 -49.96
N ARG A 945 2.36 5.53 -49.68
CA ARG A 945 3.07 4.56 -50.52
C ARG A 945 2.28 3.27 -50.70
N ALA A 946 2.70 2.45 -51.66
CA ALA A 946 2.24 1.07 -51.75
C ALA A 946 3.41 0.09 -51.78
N LEU A 947 3.23 -1.13 -51.25
CA LEU A 947 4.27 -2.18 -51.32
C LEU A 947 4.44 -2.77 -52.74
N GLY A 948 3.60 -2.38 -53.71
CA GLY A 948 3.71 -2.85 -55.09
C GLY A 948 2.86 -2.02 -56.06
N PRO A 949 2.99 -2.24 -57.38
CA PRO A 949 2.36 -1.40 -58.42
C PRO A 949 0.86 -1.65 -58.61
N LEU A 950 0.28 -2.58 -57.86
CA LEU A 950 -1.11 -2.98 -57.97
C LEU A 950 -1.99 -2.03 -57.16
N SER A 951 -3.23 -1.83 -57.61
CA SER A 951 -4.21 -0.79 -57.20
C SER A 951 -4.66 -0.80 -55.72
N SER A 952 -3.71 -0.83 -54.79
CA SER A 952 -3.95 -0.62 -53.36
C SER A 952 -3.85 0.87 -53.08
N GLU A 953 -4.76 1.38 -52.25
CA GLU A 953 -4.86 2.81 -51.98
C GLU A 953 -5.00 3.08 -50.49
N VAL A 954 -4.54 4.27 -50.09
CA VAL A 954 -4.88 4.89 -48.81
C VAL A 954 -6.15 5.70 -49.04
N GLN A 955 -7.23 5.30 -48.39
CA GLN A 955 -8.57 5.87 -48.59
C GLN A 955 -9.07 6.54 -47.31
N PHE A 956 -9.41 7.82 -47.41
CA PHE A 956 -10.18 8.52 -46.39
C PHE A 956 -11.67 8.52 -46.80
N GLN A 957 -12.53 7.94 -45.97
CA GLN A 957 -13.98 7.85 -46.24
C GLN A 957 -14.68 9.20 -46.03
N GLU A 958 -15.92 9.34 -46.54
CA GLU A 958 -16.74 10.56 -46.40
C GLU A 958 -16.99 10.98 -44.95
N THR A 959 -16.89 10.05 -44.01
CA THR A 959 -17.06 10.31 -42.58
C THR A 959 -15.82 10.93 -41.92
N ILE A 960 -14.74 11.18 -42.67
CA ILE A 960 -13.54 11.89 -42.21
C ILE A 960 -13.67 13.39 -42.46
N LYS A 961 -13.55 14.20 -41.40
CA LYS A 961 -13.46 15.66 -41.48
C LYS A 961 -11.99 16.07 -41.59
N THR A 962 -11.64 16.87 -42.58
CA THR A 962 -10.24 17.24 -42.89
C THR A 962 -9.87 18.68 -42.53
N ASN A 963 -10.82 19.45 -41.99
CA ASN A 963 -10.69 20.89 -41.80
C ASN A 963 -9.65 21.32 -40.76
N ARG A 964 -9.09 20.40 -39.97
CA ARG A 964 -8.04 20.69 -38.97
C ARG A 964 -6.63 20.26 -39.40
N PHE A 965 -6.48 19.53 -40.49
CA PHE A 965 -5.16 19.14 -41.01
C PHE A 965 -4.65 20.22 -41.97
N THR A 966 -3.46 20.74 -41.70
CA THR A 966 -2.83 21.81 -42.50
C THR A 966 -1.53 21.38 -43.19
N GLY A 967 -1.23 20.09 -43.15
CA GLY A 967 0.02 19.52 -43.67
C GLY A 967 0.00 19.20 -45.16
N VAL A 968 0.81 18.23 -45.56
CA VAL A 968 0.94 17.77 -46.96
C VAL A 968 0.91 16.25 -47.02
N PHE A 969 0.09 15.70 -47.93
CA PHE A 969 0.23 14.30 -48.35
C PHE A 969 1.24 14.20 -49.50
N GLU A 970 2.32 13.46 -49.29
CA GLU A 970 3.33 13.19 -50.30
C GLU A 970 3.15 11.76 -50.82
N VAL A 971 2.62 11.64 -52.03
CA VAL A 971 2.26 10.36 -52.65
C VAL A 971 3.37 9.92 -53.60
N THR A 972 4.06 8.83 -53.26
CA THR A 972 5.22 8.29 -53.98
C THR A 972 5.13 6.77 -54.09
N ASP A 973 6.07 6.14 -54.80
CA ASP A 973 6.33 4.69 -54.76
C ASP A 973 5.05 3.84 -54.90
N HIS A 974 4.34 4.04 -56.01
CA HIS A 974 3.07 3.37 -56.35
C HIS A 974 1.91 3.63 -55.39
N GLY A 975 2.08 4.51 -54.40
CA GLY A 975 1.02 4.94 -53.51
C GLY A 975 -0.14 5.54 -54.29
N GLN A 976 -1.36 5.20 -53.89
CA GLN A 976 -2.57 5.81 -54.42
C GLN A 976 -3.34 6.45 -53.26
N LEU A 977 -3.70 7.73 -53.40
CA LEU A 977 -4.49 8.45 -52.40
C LEU A 977 -5.91 8.67 -52.91
N SER A 978 -6.90 8.37 -52.07
CA SER A 978 -8.31 8.67 -52.30
C SER A 978 -8.86 9.51 -51.14
N LEU A 979 -9.50 10.63 -51.47
CA LEU A 979 -10.01 11.62 -50.51
C LEU A 979 -11.54 11.74 -50.60
N PRO A 980 -12.22 12.06 -49.49
CA PRO A 980 -13.64 12.35 -49.51
C PRO A 980 -13.91 13.72 -50.17
N PRO A 981 -15.18 14.10 -50.39
CA PRO A 981 -15.51 15.47 -50.76
C PRO A 981 -14.96 16.49 -49.76
N ILE A 982 -14.25 17.51 -50.23
CA ILE A 982 -13.65 18.55 -49.39
C ILE A 982 -14.04 19.92 -49.92
N VAL A 983 -14.78 20.69 -49.11
CA VAL A 983 -15.24 22.03 -49.47
C VAL A 983 -14.33 23.14 -48.95
N GLN A 984 -13.53 22.86 -47.91
CA GLN A 984 -12.62 23.82 -47.29
C GLN A 984 -11.17 23.35 -47.49
N ALA A 985 -10.41 24.10 -48.27
CA ALA A 985 -9.00 23.81 -48.49
C ALA A 985 -8.17 24.07 -47.22
N SER A 986 -7.72 22.99 -46.57
CA SER A 986 -6.88 23.06 -45.37
C SER A 986 -5.45 22.55 -45.59
N PHE A 987 -5.23 21.57 -46.48
CA PHE A 987 -3.93 20.89 -46.67
C PHE A 987 -3.48 20.80 -48.13
N GLY A 988 -2.23 20.38 -48.37
CA GLY A 988 -1.63 20.17 -49.69
C GLY A 988 -1.50 18.72 -50.13
N VAL A 989 -1.38 18.49 -51.44
CA VAL A 989 -1.04 17.19 -52.04
C VAL A 989 0.16 17.34 -52.97
N ARG A 990 1.15 16.47 -52.82
CA ARG A 990 2.31 16.34 -53.71
C ARG A 990 2.33 14.95 -54.33
N LEU A 991 2.33 14.88 -55.65
CA LEU A 991 2.41 13.64 -56.42
C LEU A 991 3.77 13.59 -57.13
N SER A 992 4.53 12.52 -56.96
CA SER A 992 5.81 12.33 -57.64
C SER A 992 6.14 10.86 -57.86
N GLY A 993 7.11 10.60 -58.76
CA GLY A 993 7.49 9.24 -59.14
C GLY A 993 6.31 8.47 -59.74
N THR A 994 5.94 7.37 -59.09
CA THR A 994 4.79 6.52 -59.50
C THR A 994 3.55 6.69 -58.63
N GLY A 995 3.54 7.70 -57.74
CA GLY A 995 2.39 8.00 -56.88
C GLY A 995 1.20 8.54 -57.66
N LYS A 996 -0.02 8.26 -57.22
CA LYS A 996 -1.26 8.65 -57.92
C LYS A 996 -2.33 9.18 -56.98
N TYR A 997 -3.21 10.02 -57.51
CA TYR A 997 -4.41 10.53 -56.85
C TYR A 997 -5.68 10.05 -57.56
N LYS A 998 -6.60 9.46 -56.81
CA LYS A 998 -7.90 8.99 -57.31
C LYS A 998 -8.96 10.07 -57.12
N ASN A 999 -9.11 10.91 -58.13
CA ASN A 999 -10.02 12.06 -58.14
C ASN A 999 -11.49 11.65 -58.45
N GLU A 1000 -12.14 10.98 -57.50
CA GLU A 1000 -13.56 10.59 -57.62
C GLU A 1000 -14.54 11.63 -57.07
N ASN A 1001 -14.06 12.53 -56.22
CA ASN A 1001 -14.86 13.50 -55.48
C ASN A 1001 -14.39 14.93 -55.74
N ASN A 1002 -15.27 15.91 -55.52
CA ASN A 1002 -14.87 17.32 -55.55
C ASN A 1002 -14.02 17.65 -54.31
N VAL A 1003 -12.78 18.10 -54.52
CA VAL A 1003 -11.84 18.41 -53.43
C VAL A 1003 -11.27 19.80 -53.53
N ALA A 1004 -11.25 20.52 -52.42
CA ALA A 1004 -10.54 21.78 -52.25
C ALA A 1004 -9.20 21.54 -51.55
N LEU A 1005 -8.10 21.93 -52.18
CA LEU A 1005 -6.72 21.77 -51.68
C LEU A 1005 -6.06 23.14 -51.50
N LYS A 1006 -5.25 23.28 -50.46
CA LYS A 1006 -4.44 24.48 -50.22
C LYS A 1006 -3.25 24.56 -51.19
N SER A 1007 -2.75 23.40 -51.63
CA SER A 1007 -1.73 23.33 -52.68
C SER A 1007 -1.78 21.98 -53.40
N LEU A 1008 -1.39 21.98 -54.67
CA LEU A 1008 -1.19 20.79 -55.47
C LEU A 1008 0.13 20.90 -56.22
N VAL A 1009 0.99 19.88 -56.10
CA VAL A 1009 2.24 19.76 -56.85
C VAL A 1009 2.22 18.41 -57.56
N ILE A 1010 2.44 18.40 -58.87
CA ILE A 1010 2.50 17.18 -59.68
C ILE A 1010 3.84 17.15 -60.39
N ASP A 1011 4.65 16.13 -60.11
CA ASP A 1011 5.98 15.92 -60.69
C ASP A 1011 6.88 17.17 -60.59
N GLY A 1012 6.90 17.77 -59.41
CA GLY A 1012 7.65 19.01 -59.13
C GLY A 1012 6.99 20.29 -59.65
N ALA A 1013 5.99 20.23 -60.53
CA ALA A 1013 5.27 21.39 -61.02
C ALA A 1013 4.15 21.81 -60.06
N LYS A 1014 4.22 23.04 -59.53
CA LYS A 1014 3.15 23.62 -58.71
C LYS A 1014 1.97 24.01 -59.58
N ILE A 1015 0.78 23.50 -59.25
CA ILE A 1015 -0.47 23.86 -59.93
C ILE A 1015 -0.95 25.21 -59.35
N PRO A 1016 -1.25 26.22 -60.20
CA PRO A 1016 -1.79 27.50 -59.74
C PRO A 1016 -3.14 27.35 -59.01
N ALA A 1017 -3.57 28.41 -58.33
CA ALA A 1017 -4.90 28.45 -57.75
C ALA A 1017 -5.96 28.51 -58.87
N GLY A 1018 -7.00 27.69 -58.79
CA GLY A 1018 -8.02 27.52 -59.83
C GLY A 1018 -8.92 26.32 -59.57
N VAL A 1019 -9.86 26.06 -60.48
CA VAL A 1019 -10.76 24.91 -60.47
C VAL A 1019 -10.42 24.06 -61.68
N TYR A 1020 -10.07 22.79 -61.46
CA TYR A 1020 -9.50 21.91 -62.46
C TYR A 1020 -10.32 20.62 -62.59
N THR A 1021 -10.73 20.31 -63.80
CA THR A 1021 -11.17 19.00 -64.25
C THR A 1021 -9.97 18.19 -64.74
N TYR A 1022 -10.15 16.89 -64.99
CA TYR A 1022 -9.08 16.02 -65.51
C TYR A 1022 -8.45 16.53 -66.82
N ASN A 1023 -9.24 17.15 -67.69
CA ASN A 1023 -8.79 17.64 -69.00
C ASN A 1023 -7.96 18.92 -68.90
N ASP A 1024 -7.97 19.61 -67.76
CA ASP A 1024 -7.17 20.83 -67.55
C ASP A 1024 -5.70 20.51 -67.24
N PHE A 1025 -5.36 19.25 -66.96
CA PHE A 1025 -4.00 18.79 -66.71
C PHE A 1025 -3.33 18.34 -68.00
N THR A 1026 -2.01 18.58 -68.11
CA THR A 1026 -1.23 18.07 -69.25
C THR A 1026 -1.22 16.55 -69.29
N PRO A 1027 -0.99 15.91 -70.46
CA PRO A 1027 -0.90 14.45 -70.55
C PRO A 1027 0.11 13.81 -69.58
N LYS A 1028 1.21 14.50 -69.26
CA LYS A 1028 2.17 14.04 -68.24
C LYS A 1028 1.58 14.07 -66.83
N GLN A 1029 0.89 15.15 -66.46
CA GLN A 1029 0.24 15.29 -65.16
C GLN A 1029 -0.96 14.33 -65.01
N GLN A 1030 -1.69 14.07 -66.08
CA GLN A 1030 -2.80 13.11 -66.12
C GLN A 1030 -2.38 11.68 -65.72
N GLN A 1031 -1.11 11.29 -65.90
CA GLN A 1031 -0.60 9.98 -65.46
C GLN A 1031 -0.63 9.79 -63.93
N PHE A 1032 -0.68 10.89 -63.18
CA PHE A 1032 -0.78 10.92 -61.73
C PHE A 1032 -2.25 10.92 -61.26
N LEU A 1033 -3.23 10.95 -62.16
CA LEU A 1033 -4.66 11.02 -61.85
C LEU A 1033 -5.38 9.76 -62.35
N VAL A 1034 -6.08 9.04 -61.46
CA VAL A 1034 -6.69 7.72 -61.76
C VAL A 1034 -8.16 7.83 -62.20
N SER A 1035 -8.83 8.95 -61.92
CA SER A 1035 -10.25 9.17 -62.20
C SER A 1035 -10.50 10.57 -62.73
N SER A 1036 -11.52 10.72 -63.58
CA SER A 1036 -11.95 11.99 -64.19
C SER A 1036 -13.26 12.54 -63.64
N LYS A 1037 -13.83 11.90 -62.60
CA LYS A 1037 -15.17 12.22 -62.09
C LYS A 1037 -15.22 13.48 -61.23
N GLY A 1038 -14.20 13.71 -60.39
CA GLY A 1038 -14.15 14.83 -59.45
C GLY A 1038 -13.53 16.11 -60.05
N VAL A 1039 -13.78 17.23 -59.38
CA VAL A 1039 -13.15 18.52 -59.64
C VAL A 1039 -12.16 18.87 -58.52
N ILE A 1040 -10.96 19.32 -58.87
CA ILE A 1040 -9.93 19.77 -57.93
C ILE A 1040 -9.90 21.29 -57.89
N SER A 1041 -10.21 21.89 -56.75
CA SER A 1041 -10.08 23.32 -56.50
C SER A 1041 -8.80 23.61 -55.72
N VAL A 1042 -7.84 24.33 -56.29
CA VAL A 1042 -6.62 24.78 -55.59
C VAL A 1042 -6.82 26.21 -55.13
N THR A 1043 -6.75 26.48 -53.83
CA THR A 1043 -6.96 27.82 -53.26
C THR A 1043 -5.65 28.55 -52.98
N ARG A 1044 -5.68 29.88 -52.97
CA ARG A 1044 -4.54 30.70 -52.52
C ARG A 1044 -4.27 30.55 -51.03
#